data_AF-A0A1G1IST5-F1
#
_entry.id   AF-A0A1G1IST5-F1
#
_cell.length_a   1.000
_cell.length_b   1.000
_cell.length_c   1.000
_cell.angle_alpha   90.00
_cell.angle_beta   90.00
_cell.angle_gamma   90.00
#
_symmetry.space_group_name_H-M   'P 1'
#
loop_
_entity.id
_entity.type
_entity.pdbx_description
1 polymer ?
#
loop_
_entity_poly.entity_id
_entity_poly.type
_entity_poly.pdbx_seq_one_letter_code
_entity_poly.pdbx_strand_id
1 'polypeptide(L)'
;MNSKNISDSGILINSIDLLGCKELLLADGAYRYMIYALKPKDCLTIDGLESFTVFCRHVDIDAFLLVESTGTILKEGDSIQAEMTTITLRVEGGSAVVLIAGTIRSHFKAPFFNVIRNGEHYRINKPWGHELWINGEHPGYVLKKIGIKRGNRTSLQYHNFKEETNLLVQGRVALAYSSDKKLEDNEAKADNIDSVEITPLTSIHVMPKSIHRLEAIENSLLYEVSTPHLDDVIRISDDTHRSDGRIATEHTAGKTLDPVCILTAGHGTRMFDLSDVVNKALLPLGRASVLTKIFECFPKGTPFVIALGYKGQQVRDYVTLAHPDLSVTFVEVENYSGPGSGPGLSLLCCRDYLKCPFYFISCDTLFNHNLSSLPSGNWAGVAKVPIDESKRYCNFKIKDGLVVELRDKEKVGAEYMAFIGLLYVRDYETFWTALADNYLMQGEHQISNGLRSLIDGPGLQAIECQWIDVGTFESYKKAAAAYQDFDFSKKNEYMYFVGKRAVKFFTDTTIVKNRVAKAKLRPQLFPKIVGAGEQFYSYNLALGETLYACNLPMIFDKFLLWLDQEVWKPFTVSPHRMREICQVFYQDKTLKRLEAFEKKYPNITPPMRMNGCPLHSLESLLSKIPWKTLFDGIPTFIHGDLQFDNVIYDPVEDQFTLIDWRQNFGAETMFGDLYYDVAKLHGGITLNYDYIKKNLLTVKHCGDDIFIDFAQRFSAELLNLKLKSYIERRGMDFGRVELLTAIIYLNMSPLHEPPFDRALHTLGRWLLSRILV
;
A
#
# COMPACT_ATOMS: atom_id res chain seq x y z
N MET A 1 17.84 17.17 -45.53
CA MET A 1 18.45 16.09 -44.73
C MET A 1 19.09 15.10 -45.68
N ASN A 2 20.36 14.77 -45.46
CA ASN A 2 20.98 13.62 -46.14
C ASN A 2 20.81 12.42 -45.21
N SER A 3 19.85 11.55 -45.51
CA SER A 3 19.62 10.34 -44.72
C SER A 3 20.62 9.27 -45.13
N LYS A 4 21.35 8.73 -44.15
CA LYS A 4 22.16 7.53 -44.34
C LYS A 4 21.53 6.43 -43.50
N ASN A 5 20.85 5.49 -44.16
CA ASN A 5 20.45 4.27 -43.49
C ASN A 5 21.72 3.47 -43.16
N ILE A 6 21.91 3.15 -41.89
CA ILE A 6 23.08 2.40 -41.46
C ILE A 6 22.68 0.93 -41.46
N SER A 7 22.97 0.23 -42.56
CA SER A 7 22.71 -1.20 -42.73
C SER A 7 21.22 -1.58 -42.54
N ASP A 8 20.93 -2.88 -42.36
CA ASP A 8 19.60 -3.39 -42.02
C ASP A 8 19.30 -3.29 -40.49
N SER A 9 20.05 -2.46 -39.76
CA SER A 9 20.04 -2.34 -38.30
C SER A 9 18.72 -1.81 -37.71
N GLY A 10 17.89 -1.15 -38.52
CA GLY A 10 16.71 -0.42 -38.04
C GLY A 10 17.01 0.96 -37.43
N ILE A 11 18.22 1.48 -37.61
CA ILE A 11 18.63 2.82 -37.16
C ILE A 11 18.85 3.76 -38.35
N LEU A 12 18.16 4.91 -38.33
CA LEU A 12 18.33 5.97 -39.32
C LEU A 12 19.13 7.13 -38.75
N ILE A 13 20.16 7.59 -39.47
CA ILE A 13 20.98 8.72 -39.06
C ILE A 13 20.85 9.85 -40.09
N ASN A 14 20.48 11.02 -39.59
CA ASN A 14 20.28 12.21 -40.41
C ASN A 14 21.10 13.37 -39.86
N SER A 15 22.05 13.86 -40.64
CA SER A 15 22.69 15.15 -40.36
C SER A 15 21.72 16.29 -40.68
N ILE A 16 21.68 17.25 -39.77
CA ILE A 16 20.73 18.36 -39.74
C ILE A 16 21.53 19.64 -40.01
N ASP A 17 21.04 20.41 -40.98
CA ASP A 17 21.56 21.73 -41.25
C ASP A 17 20.54 22.77 -40.77
N LEU A 18 20.90 23.54 -39.74
CA LEU A 18 20.08 24.62 -39.22
C LEU A 18 20.29 25.94 -40.00
N LEU A 19 21.29 26.02 -40.89
CA LEU A 19 21.54 27.21 -41.68
C LEU A 19 20.48 27.34 -42.78
N GLY A 20 19.48 28.18 -42.53
CA GLY A 20 18.49 28.59 -43.53
C GLY A 20 17.12 27.93 -43.42
N CYS A 21 16.93 26.96 -42.52
CA CYS A 21 15.63 26.32 -42.27
C CYS A 21 14.97 26.86 -40.99
N LYS A 22 13.74 27.37 -41.11
CA LYS A 22 12.92 27.82 -39.96
C LYS A 22 12.43 26.64 -39.11
N GLU A 23 12.24 25.49 -39.75
CA GLU A 23 11.68 24.27 -39.17
C GLU A 23 12.40 23.04 -39.73
N LEU A 24 12.68 22.07 -38.87
CA LEU A 24 13.18 20.75 -39.26
C LEU A 24 12.44 19.66 -38.51
N LEU A 25 11.84 18.74 -39.28
CA LEU A 25 11.12 17.57 -38.78
C LEU A 25 12.09 16.40 -38.58
N LEU A 26 12.29 15.99 -37.33
CA LEU A 26 13.25 14.97 -36.92
C LEU A 26 12.64 13.56 -36.90
N ALA A 27 11.35 13.46 -36.58
CA ALA A 27 10.56 12.23 -36.63
C ALA A 27 9.08 12.55 -36.88
N ASP A 28 8.41 11.70 -37.66
CA ASP A 28 6.97 11.76 -37.93
C ASP A 28 6.43 10.33 -38.00
N GLY A 29 5.57 9.98 -37.05
CA GLY A 29 5.11 8.60 -36.84
C GLY A 29 4.29 8.47 -35.56
N ALA A 30 4.74 7.62 -34.63
CA ALA A 30 4.08 7.45 -33.33
C ALA A 30 4.00 8.76 -32.52
N TYR A 31 4.96 9.66 -32.75
CA TYR A 31 5.00 11.04 -32.28
C TYR A 31 5.62 11.90 -33.39
N ARG A 32 5.43 13.22 -33.29
CA ARG A 32 6.17 14.21 -34.07
C ARG A 32 7.25 14.83 -33.22
N TYR A 33 8.42 15.02 -33.80
CA TYR A 33 9.54 15.71 -33.15
C TYR A 33 10.14 16.73 -34.11
N MET A 34 10.10 18.02 -33.76
CA MET A 34 10.56 19.13 -34.60
C MET A 34 11.49 20.06 -33.83
N ILE A 35 12.37 20.72 -34.55
CA ILE A 35 13.17 21.85 -34.06
C ILE A 35 12.85 23.09 -34.91
N TYR A 36 12.65 24.22 -34.24
CA TYR A 36 12.42 25.51 -34.89
C TYR A 36 13.52 26.49 -34.50
N ALA A 37 14.05 27.20 -35.50
CA ALA A 37 14.95 28.33 -35.32
C ALA A 37 14.18 29.61 -35.66
N LEU A 38 13.80 30.36 -34.63
CA LEU A 38 12.92 31.52 -34.70
C LEU A 38 13.75 32.81 -34.61
N LYS A 39 13.51 33.73 -35.56
CA LYS A 39 14.15 35.06 -35.63
C LYS A 39 13.34 36.10 -34.85
N PRO A 40 13.89 37.30 -34.59
CA PRO A 40 13.13 38.37 -33.95
C PRO A 40 11.80 38.63 -34.68
N LYS A 41 10.70 38.73 -33.91
CA LYS A 41 9.32 38.93 -34.38
C LYS A 41 8.70 37.77 -35.15
N ASP A 42 9.35 36.61 -35.23
CA ASP A 42 8.69 35.41 -35.75
C ASP A 42 7.53 35.02 -34.83
N CYS A 43 6.40 34.68 -35.43
CA CYS A 43 5.31 33.95 -34.78
C CYS A 43 5.33 32.48 -35.22
N LEU A 44 5.13 31.58 -34.28
CA LEU A 44 4.96 30.14 -34.48
C LEU A 44 3.65 29.71 -33.83
N THR A 45 2.66 29.38 -34.65
CA THR A 45 1.44 28.71 -34.20
C THR A 45 1.65 27.22 -34.32
N ILE A 46 1.39 26.49 -33.24
CA ILE A 46 1.52 25.04 -33.20
C ILE A 46 0.13 24.45 -33.48
N ASP A 47 -0.04 23.96 -34.71
CA ASP A 47 -1.25 23.30 -35.19
C ASP A 47 -0.97 21.83 -35.54
N GLY A 48 -2.04 21.03 -35.63
CA GLY A 48 -1.94 19.62 -36.01
C GLY A 48 -1.44 18.65 -34.93
N LEU A 49 -1.20 19.11 -33.70
CA LEU A 49 -0.95 18.25 -32.53
C LEU A 49 -2.04 18.47 -31.48
N GLU A 50 -2.60 17.38 -30.94
CA GLU A 50 -3.55 17.44 -29.84
C GLU A 50 -2.87 17.38 -28.47
N SER A 51 -1.65 16.84 -28.39
CA SER A 51 -0.86 16.78 -27.17
C SER A 51 0.58 17.10 -27.51
N PHE A 52 1.16 18.15 -26.94
CA PHE A 52 2.53 18.52 -27.29
C PHE A 52 3.27 19.29 -26.18
N THR A 53 4.59 19.19 -26.24
CA THR A 53 5.53 19.89 -25.39
C THR A 53 6.34 20.86 -26.23
N VAL A 54 6.46 22.10 -25.80
CA VAL A 54 7.44 23.06 -26.30
C VAL A 54 8.55 23.19 -25.27
N PHE A 55 9.81 23.05 -25.67
CA PHE A 55 10.96 23.28 -24.82
C PHE A 55 11.87 24.36 -25.40
N CYS A 56 12.14 25.41 -24.63
CA CYS A 56 12.99 26.52 -25.00
C CYS A 56 14.47 26.12 -24.87
N ARG A 57 15.04 25.51 -25.91
CA ARG A 57 16.42 25.01 -25.89
C ARG A 57 17.45 26.14 -25.75
N HIS A 58 17.27 27.20 -26.53
CA HIS A 58 18.15 28.37 -26.56
C HIS A 58 17.30 29.62 -26.75
N VAL A 59 17.54 30.65 -25.97
CA VAL A 59 16.90 31.96 -26.14
C VAL A 59 17.99 32.99 -25.93
N ASP A 60 18.21 33.88 -26.91
CA ASP A 60 19.25 34.92 -26.78
C ASP A 60 19.00 35.76 -25.52
N ILE A 61 20.07 36.33 -24.94
CA ILE A 61 20.04 36.99 -23.64
C ILE A 61 19.07 38.19 -23.59
N ASP A 62 18.84 38.84 -24.73
CA ASP A 62 17.94 39.96 -24.95
C ASP A 62 16.58 39.53 -25.51
N ALA A 63 16.34 38.22 -25.66
CA ALA A 63 15.14 37.65 -26.24
C ALA A 63 14.22 36.98 -25.20
N PHE A 64 12.95 36.85 -25.55
CA PHE A 64 12.00 35.96 -24.86
C PHE A 64 10.90 35.49 -25.81
N LEU A 65 10.24 34.39 -25.44
CA LEU A 65 9.08 33.86 -26.16
C LEU A 65 7.80 34.22 -25.40
N LEU A 66 6.90 34.95 -26.05
CA LEU A 66 5.59 35.29 -25.51
C LEU A 66 4.54 34.28 -26.02
N VAL A 67 3.80 33.68 -25.10
CA VAL A 67 2.60 32.88 -25.39
C VAL A 67 1.42 33.82 -25.56
N GLU A 68 0.93 34.02 -26.77
CA GLU A 68 -0.06 35.08 -27.06
C GLU A 68 -1.39 34.88 -26.31
N SER A 69 -1.84 33.63 -26.15
CA SER A 69 -3.13 33.32 -25.51
C SER A 69 -3.15 33.62 -24.00
N THR A 70 -2.00 33.60 -23.33
CA THR A 70 -1.92 33.74 -21.87
C THR A 70 -1.07 34.94 -21.42
N GLY A 71 -0.30 35.55 -22.32
CA GLY A 71 0.69 36.56 -21.99
C GLY A 71 1.92 35.99 -21.25
N THR A 72 2.07 34.67 -21.17
CA THR A 72 3.19 34.03 -20.46
C THR A 72 4.49 34.25 -21.21
N ILE A 73 5.53 34.68 -20.49
CA ILE A 73 6.89 34.80 -21.01
C ILE A 73 7.67 33.52 -20.69
N LEU A 74 8.34 32.94 -21.69
CA LEU A 74 9.25 31.79 -21.57
C LEU A 74 10.69 32.23 -21.81
N LYS A 75 11.59 31.66 -21.02
CA LYS A 75 13.04 31.84 -21.12
C LYS A 75 13.74 30.53 -21.50
N GLU A 76 15.05 30.61 -21.73
CA GLU A 76 15.86 29.40 -21.95
C GLU A 76 15.69 28.40 -20.79
N GLY A 77 15.42 27.15 -21.16
CA GLY A 77 15.20 26.05 -20.25
C GLY A 77 13.75 25.92 -19.74
N ASP A 78 12.85 26.85 -20.05
CA ASP A 78 11.42 26.67 -19.75
C ASP A 78 10.76 25.69 -20.74
N SER A 79 9.65 25.10 -20.32
CA SER A 79 8.80 24.30 -21.21
C SER A 79 7.32 24.57 -21.01
N ILE A 80 6.52 24.17 -22.00
CA ILE A 80 5.06 24.11 -21.92
C ILE A 80 4.60 22.70 -22.26
N GLN A 81 3.67 22.15 -21.48
CA GLN A 81 2.82 21.04 -21.89
C GLN A 81 1.43 21.56 -22.26
N ALA A 82 0.92 21.16 -23.41
CA ALA A 82 -0.35 21.59 -23.96
C ALA A 82 -1.18 20.39 -24.41
N GLU A 83 -2.43 20.33 -23.94
CA GLU A 83 -3.41 19.32 -24.32
C GLU A 83 -4.65 19.98 -24.93
N MET A 84 -5.07 19.45 -26.06
CA MET A 84 -6.27 19.81 -26.83
C MET A 84 -6.43 21.33 -27.00
N THR A 85 -5.31 22.04 -27.16
CA THR A 85 -5.26 23.50 -27.25
C THR A 85 -4.22 23.93 -28.26
N THR A 86 -4.41 25.12 -28.83
CA THR A 86 -3.45 25.73 -29.77
C THR A 86 -2.65 26.79 -29.02
N ILE A 87 -1.35 26.83 -29.29
CA ILE A 87 -0.43 27.83 -28.75
C ILE A 87 0.21 28.60 -29.90
N THR A 88 0.21 29.91 -29.78
CA THR A 88 1.02 30.81 -30.62
C THR A 88 2.15 31.39 -29.77
N LEU A 89 3.37 31.18 -30.23
CA LEU A 89 4.59 31.73 -29.66
C LEU A 89 5.06 32.90 -30.52
N ARG A 90 5.36 34.03 -29.90
CA ARG A 90 6.00 35.18 -30.55
C ARG A 90 7.36 35.42 -29.94
N VAL A 91 8.40 35.54 -30.76
CA VAL A 91 9.74 35.92 -30.29
C VAL A 91 9.86 37.43 -30.25
N GLU A 92 10.27 37.98 -29.11
CA GLU A 92 10.57 39.40 -28.93
C GLU A 92 12.06 39.59 -28.61
N GLY A 93 12.67 40.66 -29.11
CA GLY A 93 14.09 40.98 -28.90
C GLY A 93 15.03 40.31 -29.91
N GLY A 94 15.63 39.18 -29.52
CA GLY A 94 16.60 38.39 -30.29
C GLY A 94 16.03 37.13 -30.94
N SER A 95 16.85 36.07 -31.09
CA SER A 95 16.45 34.79 -31.68
C SER A 95 16.21 33.71 -30.62
N ALA A 96 15.48 32.66 -30.98
CA ALA A 96 15.23 31.50 -30.12
C ALA A 96 15.24 30.18 -30.89
N VAL A 97 15.64 29.10 -30.23
CA VAL A 97 15.52 27.73 -30.73
C VAL A 97 14.63 26.94 -29.80
N VAL A 98 13.54 26.40 -30.33
CA VAL A 98 12.59 25.57 -29.58
C VAL A 98 12.55 24.15 -30.13
N LEU A 99 12.38 23.19 -29.22
CA LEU A 99 12.07 21.80 -29.54
C LEU A 99 10.59 21.57 -29.30
N ILE A 100 9.92 20.92 -30.24
CA ILE A 100 8.51 20.56 -30.11
C ILE A 100 8.36 19.06 -30.29
N ALA A 101 7.72 18.40 -29.34
CA ALA A 101 7.44 16.97 -29.37
C ALA A 101 5.97 16.74 -29.03
N GLY A 102 5.27 15.87 -29.75
CA GLY A 102 3.85 15.65 -29.47
C GLY A 102 3.18 14.57 -30.30
N THR A 103 1.89 14.34 -30.03
CA THR A 103 1.04 13.39 -30.73
C THR A 103 -0.21 14.08 -31.31
N ILE A 104 -0.71 13.53 -32.42
CA ILE A 104 -1.94 14.01 -33.08
C ILE A 104 -3.22 13.61 -32.33
N ARG A 105 -3.10 12.85 -31.25
CA ARG A 105 -4.20 12.44 -30.36
C ARG A 105 -3.83 12.76 -28.92
N SER A 106 -4.77 13.28 -28.15
CA SER A 106 -4.61 13.42 -26.70
C SER A 106 -5.08 12.17 -25.94
N HIS A 107 -4.43 11.89 -24.81
CA HIS A 107 -4.86 10.89 -23.83
C HIS A 107 -5.75 11.49 -22.72
N PHE A 108 -5.99 12.80 -22.77
CA PHE A 108 -6.75 13.53 -21.78
C PHE A 108 -8.17 13.84 -22.27
N LYS A 109 -9.07 14.11 -21.33
CA LYS A 109 -10.50 14.36 -21.61
C LYS A 109 -10.85 15.85 -21.68
N ALA A 110 -9.94 16.73 -21.30
CA ALA A 110 -10.16 18.16 -21.20
C ALA A 110 -8.89 18.92 -21.59
N PRO A 111 -9.01 20.09 -22.23
CA PRO A 111 -7.87 20.90 -22.59
C PRO A 111 -7.19 21.46 -21.34
N PHE A 112 -5.85 21.46 -21.36
CA PHE A 112 -5.07 22.17 -20.35
C PHE A 112 -3.76 22.68 -20.92
N PHE A 113 -3.18 23.60 -20.15
CA PHE A 113 -1.93 24.27 -20.47
C PHE A 113 -1.12 24.39 -19.18
N ASN A 114 0.12 23.89 -19.19
CA ASN A 114 1.01 23.99 -18.03
C ASN A 114 2.39 24.49 -18.45
N VAL A 115 2.94 25.42 -17.67
CA VAL A 115 4.28 25.98 -17.86
C VAL A 115 5.19 25.37 -16.80
N ILE A 116 6.34 24.85 -17.20
CA ILE A 116 7.35 24.29 -16.30
C ILE A 116 8.57 25.17 -16.42
N ARG A 117 9.03 25.74 -15.30
CA ARG A 117 10.18 26.65 -15.30
C ARG A 117 11.49 25.90 -15.30
N ASN A 118 12.52 26.55 -15.85
CA ASN A 118 13.88 26.05 -15.77
C ASN A 118 14.26 25.76 -14.30
N GLY A 119 14.69 24.52 -14.02
CA GLY A 119 14.98 24.03 -12.67
C GLY A 119 13.85 23.20 -12.03
N GLU A 120 12.62 23.27 -12.53
CA GLU A 120 11.50 22.45 -12.04
C GLU A 120 11.41 21.09 -12.74
N HIS A 121 12.11 20.93 -13.87
CA HIS A 121 12.17 19.66 -14.59
C HIS A 121 12.75 18.53 -13.73
N TYR A 122 12.15 17.36 -13.87
CA TYR A 122 12.50 16.21 -13.07
C TYR A 122 13.84 15.60 -13.52
N ARG A 123 14.86 15.73 -12.67
CA ARG A 123 16.23 15.27 -12.94
C ARG A 123 16.48 13.90 -12.29
N ILE A 124 17.11 13.02 -13.04
CA ILE A 124 17.51 11.67 -12.64
C ILE A 124 19.01 11.52 -12.85
N ASN A 125 19.73 11.07 -11.83
CA ASN A 125 21.13 10.71 -11.99
C ASN A 125 21.25 9.27 -12.48
N LYS A 126 22.08 9.06 -13.50
CA LYS A 126 22.38 7.75 -14.07
C LYS A 126 23.87 7.45 -13.87
N PRO A 127 24.29 6.18 -13.84
CA PRO A 127 25.71 5.86 -13.70
C PRO A 127 26.61 6.53 -14.75
N TRP A 128 26.10 6.67 -15.98
CA TRP A 128 26.80 7.30 -17.10
C TRP A 128 26.61 8.82 -17.21
N GLY A 129 25.79 9.43 -16.35
CA GLY A 129 25.46 10.85 -16.44
C GLY A 129 24.12 11.22 -15.80
N HIS A 130 23.18 11.76 -16.57
CA HIS A 130 21.86 12.14 -16.07
C HIS A 130 20.81 12.24 -17.18
N GLU A 131 19.56 12.21 -16.77
CA GLU A 131 18.40 12.54 -17.58
C GLU A 131 17.64 13.70 -16.93
N LEU A 132 17.06 14.58 -17.73
CA LEU A 132 16.15 15.63 -17.32
C LEU A 132 14.86 15.46 -18.10
N TRP A 133 13.79 15.11 -17.43
CA TRP A 133 12.50 14.80 -18.02
C TRP A 133 11.72 16.10 -18.20
N ILE A 134 11.51 16.49 -19.45
CA ILE A 134 10.99 17.82 -19.79
C ILE A 134 9.48 17.88 -19.57
N ASN A 135 8.75 16.86 -20.02
CA ASN A 135 7.29 16.75 -19.87
C ASN A 135 6.84 15.71 -18.82
N GLY A 136 7.76 15.20 -18.01
CA GLY A 136 7.46 14.17 -17.02
C GLY A 136 7.01 12.84 -17.63
N GLU A 137 6.19 12.08 -16.91
CA GLU A 137 5.67 10.78 -17.32
C GLU A 137 4.38 10.92 -18.13
N HIS A 138 4.47 11.61 -19.27
CA HIS A 138 3.32 11.86 -20.11
C HIS A 138 2.86 10.55 -20.82
N PRO A 139 1.54 10.25 -20.85
CA PRO A 139 1.03 8.95 -21.32
C PRO A 139 1.13 8.71 -22.83
N GLY A 140 1.38 9.73 -23.64
CA GLY A 140 1.43 9.62 -25.10
C GLY A 140 2.83 9.59 -25.73
N TYR A 141 3.82 10.25 -25.09
CA TYR A 141 5.21 10.36 -25.56
C TYR A 141 6.04 11.01 -24.45
N VAL A 142 7.36 10.86 -24.50
CA VAL A 142 8.27 11.41 -23.49
C VAL A 142 9.40 12.18 -24.14
N LEU A 143 9.65 13.41 -23.67
CA LEU A 143 10.76 14.27 -24.08
C LEU A 143 11.76 14.41 -22.92
N LYS A 144 13.02 14.06 -23.18
CA LYS A 144 14.11 14.12 -22.19
C LYS A 144 15.30 14.87 -22.75
N LYS A 145 16.01 15.60 -21.89
CA LYS A 145 17.39 16.03 -22.12
C LYS A 145 18.32 15.04 -21.42
N ILE A 146 19.23 14.45 -22.16
CA ILE A 146 20.16 13.43 -21.67
C ILE A 146 21.56 14.04 -21.68
N GLY A 147 22.31 13.82 -20.60
CA GLY A 147 23.71 14.20 -20.53
C GLY A 147 24.58 13.00 -20.19
N ILE A 148 25.51 12.67 -21.07
CA ILE A 148 26.44 11.54 -20.91
C ILE A 148 27.84 12.11 -20.66
N LYS A 149 28.49 11.65 -19.58
CA LYS A 149 29.86 12.08 -19.24
C LYS A 149 30.86 11.36 -20.14
N ARG A 150 31.93 12.05 -20.54
CA ARG A 150 33.04 11.49 -21.31
C ARG A 150 33.51 10.15 -20.72
N GLY A 151 33.74 9.17 -21.60
CA GLY A 151 34.19 7.83 -21.23
C GLY A 151 33.11 6.93 -20.62
N ASN A 152 31.87 7.41 -20.50
CA ASN A 152 30.73 6.60 -20.07
C ASN A 152 29.80 6.29 -21.24
N ARG A 153 28.94 5.28 -21.06
CA ARG A 153 28.02 4.79 -22.07
C ARG A 153 26.70 4.34 -21.48
N THR A 154 25.66 4.39 -22.31
CA THR A 154 24.37 3.77 -22.00
C THR A 154 24.48 2.24 -22.04
N SER A 155 23.46 1.54 -21.53
CA SER A 155 23.35 0.09 -21.75
C SER A 155 23.35 -0.23 -23.25
N LEU A 156 23.92 -1.38 -23.61
CA LEU A 156 23.68 -1.99 -24.90
C LEU A 156 22.33 -2.66 -24.80
N GLN A 157 21.38 -2.19 -25.59
CA GLN A 157 19.98 -2.48 -25.37
C GLN A 157 19.19 -2.54 -26.69
N TYR A 158 18.00 -3.10 -26.60
CA TYR A 158 16.96 -2.97 -27.60
C TYR A 158 15.59 -2.81 -26.92
N HIS A 159 14.57 -2.55 -27.73
CA HIS A 159 13.19 -2.35 -27.30
C HIS A 159 12.25 -3.27 -28.08
N ASN A 160 11.22 -3.82 -27.46
CA ASN A 160 10.22 -4.61 -28.20
C ASN A 160 9.18 -3.74 -28.91
N PHE A 161 8.83 -2.61 -28.30
CA PHE A 161 7.75 -1.69 -28.68
C PHE A 161 8.20 -0.23 -28.71
N LYS A 162 9.16 0.16 -27.87
CA LYS A 162 9.61 1.55 -27.77
C LYS A 162 10.32 1.98 -29.06
N GLU A 163 9.80 3.03 -29.68
CA GLU A 163 10.48 3.81 -30.72
C GLU A 163 11.04 5.09 -30.09
N GLU A 164 12.28 5.46 -30.46
CA GLU A 164 12.96 6.64 -29.93
C GLU A 164 13.77 7.40 -30.99
N THR A 165 13.92 8.71 -30.79
CA THR A 165 14.72 9.60 -31.64
C THR A 165 15.60 10.47 -30.76
N ASN A 166 16.90 10.37 -30.95
CA ASN A 166 17.91 11.13 -30.22
C ASN A 166 18.50 12.23 -31.11
N LEU A 167 18.41 13.48 -30.70
CA LEU A 167 19.08 14.62 -31.32
C LEU A 167 20.34 14.98 -30.54
N LEU A 168 21.52 14.73 -31.11
CA LEU A 168 22.78 15.16 -30.50
C LEU A 168 23.01 16.65 -30.75
N VAL A 169 23.21 17.45 -29.70
CA VAL A 169 23.37 18.91 -29.81
C VAL A 169 24.71 19.44 -29.33
N GLN A 170 25.46 18.67 -28.55
CA GLN A 170 26.78 19.03 -28.03
C GLN A 170 27.60 17.77 -27.77
N GLY A 171 28.92 17.87 -27.98
CA GLY A 171 29.86 16.76 -27.79
C GLY A 171 29.87 15.79 -28.96
N ARG A 172 30.55 14.66 -28.77
CA ARG A 172 30.67 13.58 -29.76
C ARG A 172 30.40 12.26 -29.08
N VAL A 173 29.64 11.40 -29.74
CA VAL A 173 29.29 10.05 -29.23
C VAL A 173 29.62 9.00 -30.29
N ALA A 174 30.06 7.83 -29.84
CA ALA A 174 30.10 6.63 -30.65
C ALA A 174 28.76 5.91 -30.49
N LEU A 175 28.01 5.76 -31.58
CA LEU A 175 26.84 4.90 -31.64
C LEU A 175 27.30 3.49 -32.00
N ALA A 176 27.17 2.57 -31.05
CA ALA A 176 27.31 1.15 -31.31
C ALA A 176 25.95 0.56 -31.73
N TYR A 177 25.94 -0.28 -32.76
CA TYR A 177 24.74 -0.88 -33.34
C TYR A 177 25.05 -2.26 -33.95
N SER A 178 24.05 -3.13 -34.12
CA SER A 178 24.24 -4.39 -34.85
C SER A 178 24.08 -4.16 -36.36
N SER A 179 25.02 -4.67 -37.15
CA SER A 179 24.98 -4.59 -38.62
C SER A 179 24.01 -5.60 -39.27
N ASP A 180 23.57 -6.60 -38.50
CA ASP A 180 22.66 -7.64 -38.96
C ASP A 180 21.19 -7.17 -38.89
N LYS A 181 20.30 -7.85 -39.61
CA LYS A 181 18.86 -7.54 -39.64
C LYS A 181 18.27 -7.47 -38.23
N LYS A 182 17.23 -6.62 -38.06
CA LYS A 182 16.39 -6.55 -36.85
C LYS A 182 16.16 -7.93 -36.23
N LEU A 183 16.33 -8.02 -34.90
CA LEU A 183 16.10 -9.25 -34.14
C LEU A 183 14.71 -9.84 -34.46
N GLU A 184 14.68 -11.02 -35.09
CA GLU A 184 13.47 -11.84 -35.17
C GLU A 184 13.21 -12.49 -33.79
N ASP A 185 11.96 -12.82 -33.51
CA ASP A 185 11.55 -13.23 -32.16
C ASP A 185 12.36 -14.44 -31.64
N ASN A 186 13.05 -14.22 -30.51
CA ASN A 186 13.65 -15.18 -29.57
C ASN A 186 15.14 -15.57 -29.66
N GLU A 187 16.02 -14.91 -30.40
CA GLU A 187 17.48 -15.06 -30.16
C GLU A 187 18.24 -13.72 -30.26
N ALA A 188 18.46 -13.06 -29.13
CA ALA A 188 19.41 -11.94 -29.05
C ALA A 188 20.83 -12.49 -28.85
N LYS A 189 21.60 -12.63 -29.95
CA LYS A 189 23.06 -12.80 -29.88
C LYS A 189 23.71 -11.52 -30.37
N ALA A 190 24.62 -10.97 -29.56
CA ALA A 190 25.38 -9.76 -29.85
C ALA A 190 26.57 -10.07 -30.77
N ASP A 191 26.31 -10.73 -31.89
CA ASP A 191 27.31 -10.93 -32.93
C ASP A 191 27.27 -9.71 -33.87
N ASN A 192 28.45 -9.24 -34.33
CA ASN A 192 28.60 -8.11 -35.26
C ASN A 192 28.09 -6.73 -34.76
N ILE A 193 28.62 -6.25 -33.62
CA ILE A 193 28.43 -4.85 -33.19
C ILE A 193 29.44 -3.94 -33.88
N ASP A 194 28.95 -3.09 -34.77
CA ASP A 194 29.70 -2.00 -35.39
C ASP A 194 29.54 -0.70 -34.59
N SER A 195 30.38 0.29 -34.90
CA SER A 195 30.31 1.61 -34.28
C SER A 195 30.53 2.72 -35.30
N VAL A 196 29.79 3.81 -35.15
CA VAL A 196 29.94 5.03 -35.96
C VAL A 196 30.00 6.25 -35.05
N GLU A 197 30.92 7.18 -35.36
CA GLU A 197 31.00 8.45 -34.64
C GLU A 197 29.89 9.40 -35.10
N ILE A 198 29.20 10.00 -34.13
CA ILE A 198 28.13 10.97 -34.33
C ILE A 198 28.56 12.33 -33.77
N THR A 199 28.41 13.35 -34.61
CA THR A 199 28.71 14.75 -34.29
C THR A 199 27.42 15.56 -34.09
N PRO A 200 27.48 16.73 -33.42
CA PRO A 200 26.30 17.55 -33.15
C PRO A 200 25.50 17.89 -34.40
N LEU A 201 24.22 18.21 -34.18
CA LEU A 201 23.20 18.40 -35.23
C LEU A 201 22.99 17.14 -36.06
N THR A 202 22.93 15.99 -35.38
CA THR A 202 22.58 14.71 -36.01
C THR A 202 21.44 14.07 -35.24
N SER A 203 20.38 13.65 -35.93
CA SER A 203 19.34 12.80 -35.36
C SER A 203 19.64 11.33 -35.59
N ILE A 204 19.38 10.53 -34.56
CA ILE A 204 19.49 9.07 -34.55
C ILE A 204 18.09 8.56 -34.23
N HIS A 205 17.42 7.98 -35.22
CA HIS A 205 16.10 7.42 -35.06
C HIS A 205 16.21 5.90 -34.94
N VAL A 206 15.75 5.36 -33.82
CA VAL A 206 15.90 3.96 -33.42
C VAL A 206 14.53 3.29 -33.43
N MET A 207 14.34 2.36 -34.36
CA MET A 207 13.11 1.57 -34.45
C MET A 207 13.09 0.45 -33.40
N PRO A 208 11.91 -0.07 -33.03
CA PRO A 208 11.82 -1.28 -32.22
C PRO A 208 12.66 -2.44 -32.81
N LYS A 209 13.19 -3.28 -31.92
CA LYS A 209 14.09 -4.42 -32.18
C LYS A 209 15.48 -4.06 -32.72
N SER A 210 15.87 -2.78 -32.67
CA SER A 210 17.21 -2.33 -33.08
C SER A 210 18.16 -2.28 -31.88
N ILE A 211 19.29 -2.98 -31.97
CA ILE A 211 20.34 -2.95 -30.94
C ILE A 211 21.11 -1.65 -31.05
N HIS A 212 21.21 -0.91 -29.95
CA HIS A 212 21.93 0.37 -29.91
C HIS A 212 22.56 0.64 -28.55
N ARG A 213 23.63 1.46 -28.56
CA ARG A 213 24.28 2.06 -27.38
C ARG A 213 24.95 3.36 -27.78
N LEU A 214 24.93 4.36 -26.89
CA LEU A 214 25.67 5.60 -27.05
C LEU A 214 26.81 5.65 -26.04
N GLU A 215 28.03 5.82 -26.53
CA GLU A 215 29.24 6.04 -25.72
C GLU A 215 29.78 7.45 -25.95
N ALA A 216 29.99 8.20 -24.88
CA ALA A 216 30.43 9.59 -24.96
C ALA A 216 31.96 9.69 -25.17
N ILE A 217 32.38 10.10 -26.37
CA ILE A 217 33.78 10.46 -26.67
C ILE A 217 34.13 11.78 -25.95
N GLU A 218 33.15 12.69 -25.86
CA GLU A 218 33.18 13.94 -25.10
C GLU A 218 31.93 14.04 -24.23
N ASN A 219 31.94 14.93 -23.22
CA ASN A 219 30.71 15.25 -22.48
C ASN A 219 29.64 15.70 -23.48
N SER A 220 28.57 14.93 -23.57
CA SER A 220 27.60 15.06 -24.65
C SER A 220 26.21 15.35 -24.11
N LEU A 221 25.47 16.19 -24.83
CA LEU A 221 24.06 16.50 -24.55
C LEU A 221 23.21 16.11 -25.75
N LEU A 222 22.14 15.38 -25.47
CA LEU A 222 21.16 14.93 -26.45
C LEU A 222 19.74 15.25 -25.96
N TYR A 223 18.82 15.34 -26.90
CA TYR A 223 17.38 15.37 -26.61
C TYR A 223 16.75 14.12 -27.20
N GLU A 224 16.12 13.32 -26.34
CA GLU A 224 15.41 12.10 -26.72
C GLU A 224 13.91 12.39 -26.73
N VAL A 225 13.23 12.04 -27.83
CA VAL A 225 11.78 11.84 -27.84
C VAL A 225 11.48 10.38 -28.08
N SER A 226 10.55 9.82 -27.33
CA SER A 226 10.14 8.43 -27.49
C SER A 226 8.66 8.18 -27.22
N THR A 227 8.17 7.03 -27.67
CA THR A 227 6.88 6.47 -27.24
C THR A 227 6.85 6.19 -25.72
N PRO A 228 5.67 6.07 -25.07
CA PRO A 228 5.54 6.07 -23.61
C PRO A 228 5.92 4.73 -22.95
N HIS A 229 6.51 3.79 -23.69
CA HIS A 229 6.92 2.46 -23.21
C HIS A 229 8.23 2.52 -22.40
N LEU A 230 8.20 3.20 -21.26
CA LEU A 230 9.38 3.53 -20.46
C LEU A 230 10.07 2.30 -19.81
N ASP A 231 9.30 1.24 -19.56
CA ASP A 231 9.78 -0.02 -18.99
C ASP A 231 10.32 -1.01 -20.04
N ASP A 232 10.17 -0.70 -21.33
CA ASP A 232 10.56 -1.58 -22.43
C ASP A 232 12.05 -1.44 -22.77
N VAL A 233 12.93 -1.65 -21.80
CA VAL A 233 14.39 -1.58 -21.99
C VAL A 233 14.99 -2.94 -21.68
N ILE A 234 15.43 -3.67 -22.71
CA ILE A 234 16.05 -4.99 -22.57
C ILE A 234 17.55 -4.81 -22.74
N ARG A 235 18.31 -5.08 -21.67
CA ARG A 235 19.75 -4.85 -21.62
C ARG A 235 20.49 -6.13 -22.00
N ILE A 236 21.23 -6.04 -23.10
CA ILE A 236 22.19 -7.08 -23.52
C ILE A 236 23.46 -6.98 -22.67
N SER A 237 23.92 -5.75 -22.40
CA SER A 237 25.10 -5.47 -21.58
C SER A 237 24.99 -4.12 -20.89
N ASP A 238 25.30 -4.07 -19.60
CA ASP A 238 25.29 -2.86 -18.79
C ASP A 238 26.50 -2.85 -17.87
N ASP A 239 27.30 -1.77 -17.90
CA ASP A 239 28.53 -1.63 -17.13
C ASP A 239 28.28 -1.64 -15.61
N THR A 240 27.03 -1.44 -15.18
CA THR A 240 26.61 -1.41 -13.77
C THR A 240 25.65 -2.53 -13.40
N HIS A 241 25.47 -3.52 -14.27
CA HIS A 241 24.62 -4.69 -14.04
C HIS A 241 23.17 -4.35 -13.64
N ARG A 242 22.63 -3.25 -14.16
CA ARG A 242 21.23 -2.86 -13.91
C ARG A 242 20.29 -3.88 -14.54
N SER A 243 19.20 -4.19 -13.84
CA SER A 243 18.14 -5.08 -14.35
C SER A 243 17.43 -4.46 -15.56
N ASP A 244 16.68 -5.27 -16.30
CA ASP A 244 15.81 -4.80 -17.38
C ASP A 244 14.74 -3.81 -16.89
N GLY A 245 14.26 -3.00 -17.83
CA GLY A 245 13.25 -1.97 -17.60
C GLY A 245 13.73 -0.77 -16.78
N ARG A 246 12.75 -0.05 -16.24
CA ARG A 246 12.96 1.16 -15.43
C ARG A 246 13.39 0.80 -14.01
N ILE A 247 14.43 1.48 -13.51
CA ILE A 247 15.00 1.23 -12.18
C ILE A 247 14.42 2.22 -11.18
N ALA A 248 13.50 1.78 -10.32
CA ALA A 248 12.79 2.64 -9.36
C ALA A 248 13.70 3.47 -8.45
N THR A 249 14.86 2.94 -8.05
CA THR A 249 15.82 3.63 -7.17
C THR A 249 16.53 4.80 -7.84
N GLU A 250 16.66 4.81 -9.17
CA GLU A 250 17.22 5.94 -9.92
C GLU A 250 16.26 7.15 -9.89
N HIS A 251 14.96 6.88 -9.77
CA HIS A 251 13.89 7.88 -9.80
C HIS A 251 13.61 8.55 -8.43
N THR A 252 14.23 8.10 -7.35
CA THR A 252 14.11 8.71 -6.02
C THR A 252 15.36 9.52 -5.63
N ALA A 253 16.47 9.38 -6.37
CA ALA A 253 17.75 9.99 -6.05
C ALA A 253 17.90 11.41 -6.63
N GLY A 254 17.44 12.44 -5.91
CA GLY A 254 17.73 13.84 -6.30
C GLY A 254 16.96 14.95 -5.61
N LYS A 255 15.85 14.66 -4.92
CA LYS A 255 15.23 15.57 -3.95
C LYS A 255 15.49 15.01 -2.56
N THR A 256 16.22 15.73 -1.72
CA THR A 256 16.25 15.42 -0.27
C THR A 256 14.85 15.73 0.23
N LEU A 257 14.05 14.70 0.46
CA LEU A 257 12.74 14.86 1.09
C LEU A 257 12.98 15.19 2.56
N ASP A 258 12.32 16.24 3.04
CA ASP A 258 12.41 16.60 4.46
C ASP A 258 11.83 15.46 5.32
N PRO A 259 12.48 15.12 6.44
CA PRO A 259 12.02 14.06 7.32
C PRO A 259 10.69 14.40 7.97
N VAL A 260 9.94 13.35 8.30
CA VAL A 260 8.68 13.44 9.04
C VAL A 260 8.85 12.80 10.42
N CYS A 261 8.64 13.58 11.47
CA CYS A 261 8.59 13.10 12.84
C CYS A 261 7.16 12.69 13.22
N ILE A 262 7.00 11.46 13.70
CA ILE A 262 5.73 10.92 14.18
C ILE A 262 5.87 10.53 15.64
N LEU A 263 5.01 11.07 16.50
CA LEU A 263 5.04 10.77 17.93
C LEU A 263 4.06 9.63 18.26
N THR A 264 4.60 8.46 18.63
CA THR A 264 3.81 7.28 19.01
C THR A 264 3.96 6.86 20.47
N ALA A 265 4.68 7.67 21.27
CA ALA A 265 5.10 7.32 22.62
C ALA A 265 3.98 7.32 23.68
N GLY A 266 2.92 8.11 23.50
CA GLY A 266 1.88 8.32 24.52
C GLY A 266 0.91 7.15 24.69
N HIS A 267 0.33 7.02 25.89
CA HIS A 267 -0.62 5.97 26.25
C HIS A 267 -1.90 5.94 25.42
N GLY A 268 -2.39 7.09 24.95
CA GLY A 268 -3.66 7.15 24.23
C GLY A 268 -4.89 6.89 25.10
N THR A 269 -4.88 7.31 26.37
CA THR A 269 -5.92 7.03 27.38
C THR A 269 -7.36 7.35 26.97
N ARG A 270 -7.56 8.23 25.99
CA ARG A 270 -8.87 8.56 25.39
C ARG A 270 -9.45 7.45 24.50
N MET A 271 -8.68 6.39 24.26
CA MET A 271 -9.09 5.18 23.53
C MET A 271 -9.63 4.07 24.44
N PHE A 272 -9.65 4.30 25.76
CA PHE A 272 -10.09 3.32 26.77
C PHE A 272 -9.38 1.96 26.59
N ASP A 273 -10.13 0.85 26.69
CA ASP A 273 -9.60 -0.51 26.61
C ASP A 273 -8.85 -0.83 25.30
N LEU A 274 -9.04 -0.05 24.23
CA LEU A 274 -8.31 -0.27 22.97
C LEU A 274 -6.81 0.00 23.13
N SER A 275 -6.44 1.03 23.89
CA SER A 275 -5.03 1.38 24.13
C SER A 275 -4.31 0.34 25.00
N ASP A 276 -5.02 -0.43 25.82
CA ASP A 276 -4.41 -1.47 26.67
C ASP A 276 -3.93 -2.66 25.84
N VAL A 277 -4.54 -2.89 24.68
CA VAL A 277 -4.25 -3.99 23.76
C VAL A 277 -3.14 -3.59 22.80
N VAL A 278 -3.33 -2.50 22.05
CA VAL A 278 -2.46 -2.10 20.96
C VAL A 278 -2.10 -0.62 21.06
N ASN A 279 -0.89 -0.24 20.64
CA ASN A 279 -0.53 1.18 20.48
C ASN A 279 -1.56 1.88 19.57
N LYS A 280 -2.04 3.07 19.96
CA LYS A 280 -3.11 3.78 19.25
C LYS A 280 -2.80 4.04 17.77
N ALA A 281 -1.53 4.25 17.42
CA ALA A 281 -1.10 4.46 16.04
C ALA A 281 -1.30 3.22 15.15
N LEU A 282 -1.45 2.04 15.76
CA LEU A 282 -1.64 0.78 15.05
C LEU A 282 -3.11 0.34 14.97
N LEU A 283 -4.05 1.15 15.47
CA LEU A 283 -5.46 0.84 15.36
C LEU A 283 -5.88 0.70 13.88
N PRO A 284 -6.73 -0.28 13.54
CA PRO A 284 -7.11 -0.52 12.16
C PRO A 284 -8.10 0.52 11.62
N LEU A 285 -7.78 1.11 10.47
CA LEU A 285 -8.71 1.86 9.62
C LEU A 285 -8.87 1.10 8.31
N GLY A 286 -10.02 0.43 8.15
CA GLY A 286 -10.24 -0.53 7.08
C GLY A 286 -9.29 -1.72 7.19
N ARG A 287 -8.45 -1.92 6.16
CA ARG A 287 -7.44 -3.00 6.10
C ARG A 287 -6.01 -2.54 6.42
N ALA A 288 -5.80 -1.31 6.86
CA ALA A 288 -4.50 -0.75 7.21
C ALA A 288 -4.49 -0.17 8.63
N SER A 289 -3.32 0.14 9.19
CA SER A 289 -3.25 0.89 10.46
C SER A 289 -3.38 2.40 10.24
N VAL A 290 -3.72 3.16 11.28
CA VAL A 290 -3.62 4.63 11.28
C VAL A 290 -2.23 5.07 10.83
N LEU A 291 -1.16 4.45 11.35
CA LEU A 291 0.21 4.78 10.99
C LEU A 291 0.52 4.54 9.50
N THR A 292 -0.04 3.48 8.90
CA THR A 292 0.06 3.26 7.45
C THR A 292 -0.63 4.37 6.66
N LYS A 293 -1.81 4.80 7.11
CA LYS A 293 -2.53 5.92 6.48
C LYS A 293 -1.73 7.22 6.55
N ILE A 294 -1.00 7.44 7.65
CA ILE A 294 -0.07 8.58 7.77
C ILE A 294 1.07 8.47 6.76
N PHE A 295 1.72 7.30 6.63
CA PHE A 295 2.79 7.14 5.64
C PHE A 295 2.31 7.41 4.21
N GLU A 296 1.08 7.01 3.88
CA GLU A 296 0.45 7.26 2.57
C GLU A 296 0.19 8.75 2.28
N CYS A 297 0.20 9.62 3.29
CA CYS A 297 0.07 11.08 3.12
C CYS A 297 1.36 11.75 2.62
N PHE A 298 2.51 11.06 2.64
CA PHE A 298 3.81 11.62 2.26
C PHE A 298 4.38 10.95 1.00
N PRO A 299 5.26 11.64 0.25
CA PRO A 299 5.88 11.07 -0.94
C PRO A 299 6.66 9.79 -0.64
N LYS A 300 6.72 8.88 -1.61
CA LYS A 300 7.57 7.69 -1.51
C LYS A 300 9.03 8.10 -1.33
N GLY A 301 9.72 7.42 -0.41
CA GLY A 301 11.12 7.72 -0.08
C GLY A 301 11.30 8.75 1.04
N THR A 302 10.22 9.33 1.58
CA THR A 302 10.28 10.22 2.74
C THR A 302 10.96 9.51 3.93
N PRO A 303 11.97 10.13 4.56
CA PRO A 303 12.55 9.61 5.79
C PRO A 303 11.62 9.89 6.99
N PHE A 304 11.42 8.90 7.85
CA PHE A 304 10.59 9.02 9.05
C PHE A 304 11.41 8.88 10.33
N VAL A 305 11.09 9.70 11.33
CA VAL A 305 11.63 9.60 12.70
C VAL A 305 10.47 9.33 13.64
N ILE A 306 10.41 8.15 14.24
CA ILE A 306 9.28 7.71 15.06
C ILE A 306 9.70 7.66 16.53
N ALA A 307 9.04 8.46 17.37
CA ALA A 307 9.23 8.42 18.81
C ALA A 307 8.45 7.25 19.43
N LEU A 308 9.16 6.35 20.11
CA LEU A 308 8.66 5.14 20.74
C LEU A 308 8.58 5.32 22.25
N GLY A 309 7.54 4.77 22.87
CA GLY A 309 7.31 4.83 24.31
C GLY A 309 6.39 3.70 24.71
N TYR A 310 5.19 4.03 25.19
CA TYR A 310 4.18 3.03 25.52
C TYR A 310 3.90 2.07 24.34
N LYS A 311 4.14 0.77 24.56
CA LYS A 311 4.06 -0.29 23.52
C LYS A 311 4.91 0.00 22.27
N GLY A 312 6.04 0.70 22.42
CA GLY A 312 6.95 1.05 21.32
C GLY A 312 7.44 -0.15 20.50
N GLN A 313 7.64 -1.31 21.13
CA GLN A 313 8.00 -2.54 20.43
C GLN A 313 6.93 -2.98 19.40
N GLN A 314 5.64 -2.78 19.69
CA GLN A 314 4.58 -3.08 18.72
C GLN A 314 4.68 -2.21 17.49
N VAL A 315 5.00 -0.91 17.66
CA VAL A 315 5.17 0.03 16.55
C VAL A 315 6.38 -0.36 15.73
N ARG A 316 7.50 -0.68 16.37
CA ARG A 316 8.74 -1.15 15.73
C ARG A 316 8.50 -2.42 14.90
N ASP A 317 7.88 -3.44 15.51
CA ASP A 317 7.56 -4.71 14.85
C ASP A 317 6.63 -4.48 13.65
N TYR A 318 5.56 -3.71 13.83
CA TYR A 318 4.61 -3.41 12.77
C TYR A 318 5.27 -2.72 11.59
N VAL A 319 5.99 -1.61 11.83
CA VAL A 319 6.63 -0.83 10.76
C VAL A 319 7.66 -1.68 10.02
N THR A 320 8.50 -2.43 10.74
CA THR A 320 9.52 -3.29 10.12
C THR A 320 8.91 -4.40 9.26
N LEU A 321 7.79 -4.99 9.70
CA LEU A 321 7.15 -6.11 9.02
C LEU A 321 6.25 -5.68 7.85
N ALA A 322 5.54 -4.56 8.01
CA ALA A 322 4.56 -4.03 7.06
C ALA A 322 5.21 -3.13 6.00
N HIS A 323 6.22 -2.35 6.39
CA HIS A 323 6.82 -1.28 5.60
C HIS A 323 8.35 -1.39 5.53
N PRO A 324 8.91 -2.53 5.07
CA PRO A 324 10.37 -2.74 5.05
C PRO A 324 11.12 -1.78 4.12
N ASP A 325 10.41 -1.17 3.17
CA ASP A 325 10.99 -0.26 2.17
C ASP A 325 11.05 1.21 2.65
N LEU A 326 10.49 1.52 3.83
CA LEU A 326 10.54 2.87 4.40
C LEU A 326 11.88 3.11 5.12
N SER A 327 12.44 4.31 4.94
CA SER A 327 13.57 4.79 5.71
C SER A 327 13.09 5.30 7.07
N VAL A 328 13.22 4.48 8.13
CA VAL A 328 12.70 4.81 9.47
C VAL A 328 13.79 4.78 10.52
N THR A 329 13.88 5.87 11.29
CA THR A 329 14.67 5.96 12.52
C THR A 329 13.73 5.88 13.72
N PHE A 330 13.99 4.96 14.64
CA PHE A 330 13.22 4.83 15.88
C PHE A 330 13.97 5.46 17.04
N VAL A 331 13.27 6.27 17.85
CA VAL A 331 13.84 6.98 19.00
C VAL A 331 13.07 6.60 20.25
N GLU A 332 13.75 6.03 21.26
CA GLU A 332 13.11 5.69 22.53
C GLU A 332 12.91 6.94 23.39
N VAL A 333 11.71 7.11 23.93
CA VAL A 333 11.33 8.16 24.87
C VAL A 333 11.13 7.50 26.22
N GLU A 334 12.09 7.63 27.14
CA GLU A 334 11.99 6.98 28.46
C GLU A 334 10.84 7.55 29.30
N ASN A 335 10.73 8.89 29.37
CA ASN A 335 9.67 9.57 30.11
C ASN A 335 8.44 9.87 29.22
N TYR A 336 7.72 8.83 28.80
CA TYR A 336 6.52 8.96 27.97
C TYR A 336 5.22 9.15 28.79
N SER A 337 5.28 9.10 30.13
CA SER A 337 4.12 9.22 31.01
C SER A 337 4.47 9.83 32.37
N GLY A 338 3.58 10.65 32.94
CA GLY A 338 3.77 11.27 34.25
C GLY A 338 4.37 12.68 34.17
N PRO A 339 4.78 13.27 35.31
CA PRO A 339 5.33 14.62 35.35
C PRO A 339 6.55 14.79 34.43
N GLY A 340 6.59 15.89 33.68
CA GLY A 340 7.65 16.20 32.73
C GLY A 340 7.56 15.43 31.40
N SER A 341 6.65 14.47 31.26
CA SER A 341 6.37 13.81 29.97
C SER A 341 5.59 14.75 29.03
N GLY A 342 5.32 14.31 27.81
CA GLY A 342 4.45 15.04 26.90
C GLY A 342 4.92 15.02 25.44
N PRO A 343 4.12 15.57 24.52
CA PRO A 343 4.45 15.59 23.10
C PRO A 343 5.67 16.47 22.80
N GLY A 344 5.90 17.53 23.59
CA GLY A 344 7.09 18.38 23.45
C GLY A 344 8.38 17.63 23.79
N LEU A 345 8.40 16.89 24.91
CA LEU A 345 9.56 16.06 25.29
C LEU A 345 9.79 14.95 24.26
N SER A 346 8.73 14.28 23.83
CA SER A 346 8.83 13.19 22.83
C SER A 346 9.44 13.69 21.52
N LEU A 347 9.07 14.90 21.07
CA LEU A 347 9.65 15.53 19.89
C LEU A 347 11.09 15.97 20.12
N LEU A 348 11.40 16.48 21.32
CA LEU A 348 12.76 16.90 21.70
C LEU A 348 13.75 15.72 21.70
N CYS A 349 13.32 14.52 22.13
CA CYS A 349 14.14 13.29 22.02
C CYS A 349 14.55 12.99 20.57
N CYS A 350 13.75 13.39 19.58
CA CYS A 350 14.03 13.17 18.16
C CYS A 350 14.95 14.22 17.53
N ARG A 351 15.29 15.31 18.26
CA ARG A 351 16.00 16.48 17.73
C ARG A 351 17.28 16.15 16.96
N ASP A 352 18.07 15.19 17.44
CA ASP A 352 19.37 14.88 16.82
C ASP A 352 19.25 14.31 15.40
N TYR A 353 18.06 13.83 15.02
CA TYR A 353 17.73 13.35 13.67
C TYR A 353 16.96 14.37 12.83
N LEU A 354 16.70 15.57 13.38
CA LEU A 354 15.85 16.61 12.80
C LEU A 354 16.56 17.98 12.84
N LYS A 355 17.87 17.99 12.54
CA LYS A 355 18.70 19.20 12.39
C LYS A 355 18.64 19.73 10.95
N CYS A 356 17.43 19.80 10.42
CA CYS A 356 17.09 20.25 9.07
C CYS A 356 15.61 20.70 9.08
N PRO A 357 15.10 21.33 8.03
CA PRO A 357 13.65 21.46 7.85
C PRO A 357 12.96 20.10 7.96
N PHE A 358 11.80 20.05 8.63
CA PHE A 358 11.11 18.79 8.88
C PHE A 358 9.61 18.99 9.07
N TYR A 359 8.86 17.91 8.87
CA TYR A 359 7.45 17.81 9.22
C TYR A 359 7.31 17.17 10.60
N PHE A 360 6.38 17.66 11.41
CA PHE A 360 5.87 16.96 12.58
C PHE A 360 4.40 16.61 12.35
N ILE A 361 4.04 15.36 12.64
CA ILE A 361 2.64 14.92 12.67
C ILE A 361 2.34 14.08 13.91
N SER A 362 1.22 14.35 14.58
CA SER A 362 0.71 13.48 15.63
C SER A 362 0.17 12.18 15.05
N CYS A 363 0.36 11.05 15.75
CA CYS A 363 -0.05 9.74 15.24
C CYS A 363 -1.56 9.49 15.19
N ASP A 364 -2.36 10.49 15.59
CA ASP A 364 -3.83 10.50 15.56
C ASP A 364 -4.40 11.51 14.55
N THR A 365 -3.55 12.11 13.72
CA THR A 365 -3.97 13.07 12.70
C THR A 365 -3.82 12.48 11.31
N LEU A 366 -4.96 12.38 10.61
CA LEU A 366 -5.01 12.16 9.18
C LEU A 366 -5.46 13.43 8.48
N PHE A 367 -4.84 13.73 7.34
CA PHE A 367 -5.13 14.92 6.57
C PHE A 367 -5.19 14.60 5.08
N ASN A 368 -5.98 15.39 4.34
CA ASN A 368 -6.09 15.27 2.90
C ASN A 368 -5.70 16.61 2.24
N HIS A 369 -4.41 16.75 1.95
CA HIS A 369 -3.92 17.95 1.29
C HIS A 369 -2.71 17.65 0.41
N ASN A 370 -2.58 18.40 -0.69
CA ASN A 370 -1.42 18.26 -1.55
C ASN A 370 -0.23 18.98 -0.91
N LEU A 371 0.77 18.22 -0.48
CA LEU A 371 1.98 18.78 0.15
C LEU A 371 2.73 19.75 -0.78
N SER A 372 2.61 19.61 -2.10
CA SER A 372 3.28 20.49 -3.06
C SER A 372 2.63 21.88 -3.20
N SER A 373 1.40 22.06 -2.73
CA SER A 373 0.72 23.36 -2.72
C SER A 373 0.90 24.14 -1.41
N LEU A 374 1.61 23.55 -0.44
CA LEU A 374 1.84 24.16 0.86
C LEU A 374 2.96 25.20 0.81
N PRO A 375 2.95 26.19 1.72
CA PRO A 375 3.99 27.20 1.75
C PRO A 375 5.37 26.63 2.02
N SER A 376 6.40 27.33 1.52
CA SER A 376 7.79 26.95 1.77
C SER A 376 8.33 27.41 3.13
N GLY A 377 7.62 28.29 3.86
CA GLY A 377 7.97 28.79 5.20
C GLY A 377 7.40 27.90 6.31
N ASN A 378 7.53 28.31 7.59
CA ASN A 378 6.88 27.58 8.69
C ASN A 378 5.36 27.66 8.54
N TRP A 379 4.70 26.52 8.70
CA TRP A 379 3.24 26.49 8.70
C TRP A 379 2.69 25.38 9.60
N ALA A 380 1.49 25.61 10.11
CA ALA A 380 0.75 24.65 10.92
C ALA A 380 -0.64 24.41 10.32
N GLY A 381 -1.03 23.13 10.28
CA GLY A 381 -2.39 22.71 9.93
C GLY A 381 -3.37 23.11 11.02
N VAL A 382 -4.50 23.67 10.62
CA VAL A 382 -5.58 24.08 11.52
C VAL A 382 -6.95 23.60 11.02
N ALA A 383 -7.89 23.44 11.95
CA ALA A 383 -9.28 23.15 11.65
C ALA A 383 -10.22 23.84 12.63
N LYS A 384 -11.46 24.11 12.20
CA LYS A 384 -12.52 24.55 13.11
C LYS A 384 -13.00 23.38 13.98
N VAL A 385 -13.18 23.66 15.26
CA VAL A 385 -13.76 22.74 16.25
C VAL A 385 -14.89 23.44 17.00
N PRO A 386 -15.86 22.70 17.57
CA PRO A 386 -16.86 23.28 18.45
C PRO A 386 -16.21 24.03 19.63
N ILE A 387 -16.76 25.19 20.00
CA ILE A 387 -16.22 26.05 21.07
C ILE A 387 -16.04 25.28 22.38
N ASP A 388 -16.97 24.38 22.72
CA ASP A 388 -16.91 23.60 23.96
C ASP A 388 -15.81 22.51 23.95
N GLU A 389 -15.30 22.17 22.77
CA GLU A 389 -14.18 21.23 22.61
C GLU A 389 -12.81 21.94 22.58
N SER A 390 -12.76 23.25 22.38
CA SER A 390 -11.51 24.03 22.20
C SER A 390 -10.49 23.84 23.33
N LYS A 391 -10.94 23.64 24.58
CA LYS A 391 -10.10 23.35 25.75
C LYS A 391 -9.27 22.06 25.64
N ARG A 392 -9.54 21.21 24.65
CA ARG A 392 -8.81 19.96 24.40
C ARG A 392 -7.57 20.15 23.52
N TYR A 393 -7.48 21.30 22.84
CA TYR A 393 -6.52 21.55 21.77
C TYR A 393 -5.63 22.75 22.07
N CYS A 394 -4.54 22.85 21.30
CA CYS A 394 -3.81 24.10 21.14
C CYS A 394 -4.55 24.94 20.09
N ASN A 395 -4.89 26.19 20.40
CA ASN A 395 -5.75 27.03 19.55
C ASN A 395 -4.98 28.26 19.06
N PHE A 396 -5.15 28.58 17.78
CA PHE A 396 -4.53 29.72 17.12
C PHE A 396 -5.56 30.76 16.73
N LYS A 397 -5.26 32.03 17.03
CA LYS A 397 -5.91 33.17 16.40
C LYS A 397 -5.16 33.52 15.14
N ILE A 398 -5.89 33.70 14.04
CA ILE A 398 -5.31 33.87 12.71
C ILE A 398 -5.66 35.25 12.18
N LYS A 399 -4.67 35.97 11.64
CA LYS A 399 -4.82 37.26 10.97
C LYS A 399 -3.95 37.27 9.71
N ASP A 400 -4.55 37.59 8.56
CA ASP A 400 -3.86 37.64 7.26
C ASP A 400 -3.08 36.35 6.91
N GLY A 401 -3.64 35.20 7.30
CA GLY A 401 -3.04 33.86 7.09
C GLY A 401 -1.91 33.49 8.07
N LEU A 402 -1.55 34.37 8.99
CA LEU A 402 -0.55 34.15 10.02
C LEU A 402 -1.19 33.89 11.39
N VAL A 403 -0.55 33.03 12.18
CA VAL A 403 -0.89 32.86 13.59
C VAL A 403 -0.36 34.07 14.36
N VAL A 404 -1.24 34.75 15.10
CA VAL A 404 -0.89 35.94 15.90
C VAL A 404 -1.05 35.74 17.40
N GLU A 405 -1.76 34.69 17.82
CA GLU A 405 -1.96 34.37 19.22
C GLU A 405 -2.13 32.85 19.38
N LEU A 406 -1.55 32.28 20.43
CA LEU A 406 -1.63 30.86 20.78
C LEU A 406 -2.22 30.69 22.19
N ARG A 407 -3.24 29.84 22.31
CA ARG A 407 -3.93 29.49 23.56
C ARG A 407 -4.00 27.97 23.71
N ASP A 408 -3.24 27.40 24.65
CA ASP A 408 -3.07 25.96 24.77
C ASP A 408 -3.95 25.37 25.87
N LYS A 409 -4.84 24.43 25.51
CA LYS A 409 -5.81 23.79 26.41
C LYS A 409 -6.74 24.77 27.15
N GLU A 410 -7.03 25.90 26.52
CA GLU A 410 -7.93 26.96 27.02
C GLU A 410 -9.24 26.97 26.23
N LYS A 411 -10.35 27.35 26.89
CA LYS A 411 -11.62 27.60 26.17
C LYS A 411 -11.51 28.93 25.43
N VAL A 412 -11.70 28.93 24.11
CA VAL A 412 -11.54 30.11 23.25
C VAL A 412 -12.79 30.42 22.43
N GLY A 413 -12.85 31.62 21.86
CA GLY A 413 -13.95 32.08 21.02
C GLY A 413 -13.91 31.56 19.57
N ALA A 414 -14.92 31.93 18.78
CA ALA A 414 -15.09 31.46 17.39
C ALA A 414 -14.01 31.97 16.42
N GLU A 415 -13.24 32.99 16.80
CA GLU A 415 -12.12 33.56 16.05
C GLU A 415 -10.87 32.67 16.02
N TYR A 416 -10.84 31.62 16.86
CA TYR A 416 -9.74 30.67 16.93
C TYR A 416 -9.97 29.44 16.04
N MET A 417 -8.89 28.73 15.74
CA MET A 417 -8.88 27.41 15.10
C MET A 417 -7.94 26.48 15.87
N ALA A 418 -8.28 25.20 15.93
CA ALA A 418 -7.46 24.20 16.62
C ALA A 418 -6.28 23.79 15.74
N PHE A 419 -5.08 23.72 16.32
CA PHE A 419 -3.92 23.07 15.75
C PHE A 419 -4.16 21.58 15.67
N ILE A 420 -4.08 21.01 14.46
CA ILE A 420 -4.40 19.60 14.24
C ILE A 420 -3.21 18.67 14.48
N GLY A 421 -2.09 19.16 15.02
CA GLY A 421 -0.91 18.32 15.20
C GLY A 421 -0.13 18.05 13.91
N LEU A 422 -0.30 18.86 12.85
CA LEU A 422 0.48 18.83 11.62
C LEU A 422 1.27 20.14 11.47
N LEU A 423 2.59 20.07 11.43
CA LEU A 423 3.49 21.23 11.42
C LEU A 423 4.61 20.99 10.41
N TYR A 424 5.01 22.04 9.70
CA TYR A 424 6.27 22.07 8.98
C TYR A 424 7.16 23.16 9.58
N VAL A 425 8.36 22.76 10.00
CA VAL A 425 9.34 23.60 10.67
C VAL A 425 10.49 23.82 9.71
N ARG A 426 10.57 25.02 9.12
CA ARG A 426 11.72 25.46 8.33
C ARG A 426 12.82 26.01 9.22
N ASP A 427 12.44 26.85 10.18
CA ASP A 427 13.36 27.53 11.11
C ASP A 427 13.60 26.66 12.35
N TYR A 428 14.14 25.46 12.13
CA TYR A 428 14.27 24.42 13.15
C TYR A 428 15.18 24.80 14.32
N GLU A 429 16.23 25.59 14.10
CA GLU A 429 17.10 26.07 15.19
C GLU A 429 16.32 26.92 16.20
N THR A 430 15.48 27.85 15.71
CA THR A 430 14.62 28.69 16.55
C THR A 430 13.65 27.83 17.34
N PHE A 431 12.99 26.89 16.65
CA PHE A 431 12.04 25.97 17.25
C PHE A 431 12.67 25.11 18.35
N TRP A 432 13.84 24.49 18.08
CA TRP A 432 14.51 23.62 19.04
C TRP A 432 15.04 24.38 20.25
N THR A 433 15.56 25.59 20.05
CA THR A 433 16.04 26.44 21.16
C THR A 433 14.92 26.69 22.16
N ALA A 434 13.72 27.04 21.68
CA ALA A 434 12.56 27.28 22.53
C ALA A 434 11.95 26.00 23.11
N LEU A 435 11.90 24.91 22.32
CA LEU A 435 11.35 23.64 22.80
C LEU A 435 12.23 23.00 23.89
N ALA A 436 13.53 23.29 23.91
CA ALA A 436 14.44 22.82 24.95
C ALA A 436 14.21 23.48 26.33
N ASP A 437 13.38 24.51 26.43
CA ASP A 437 12.96 25.08 27.71
C ASP A 437 12.12 24.06 28.51
N ASN A 438 12.43 23.91 29.79
CA ASN A 438 11.79 22.98 30.72
C ASN A 438 10.44 23.49 31.27
N TYR A 439 9.87 24.53 30.66
CA TYR A 439 8.55 25.02 31.05
C TYR A 439 7.46 23.95 30.84
N LEU A 440 6.82 23.55 31.93
CA LEU A 440 5.75 22.56 31.93
C LEU A 440 4.37 23.23 31.99
N MET A 441 3.47 22.86 31.08
CA MET A 441 2.06 23.24 31.13
C MET A 441 1.23 22.07 31.64
N GLN A 442 0.51 22.28 32.75
CA GLN A 442 -0.25 21.22 33.44
C GLN A 442 0.62 19.98 33.78
N GLY A 443 1.90 20.18 34.08
CA GLY A 443 2.85 19.11 34.42
C GLY A 443 3.45 18.38 33.21
N GLU A 444 3.13 18.78 31.98
CA GLU A 444 3.61 18.19 30.73
C GLU A 444 4.45 19.17 29.91
N HIS A 445 5.45 18.66 29.20
CA HIS A 445 6.24 19.40 28.21
C HIS A 445 5.46 19.46 26.89
N GLN A 446 4.97 20.65 26.53
CA GLN A 446 4.11 20.84 25.35
C GLN A 446 4.89 21.31 24.12
N ILE A 447 4.39 20.98 22.93
CA ILE A 447 4.90 21.50 21.65
C ILE A 447 4.65 23.01 21.52
N SER A 448 3.68 23.56 22.25
CA SER A 448 3.37 24.99 22.26
C SER A 448 4.57 25.87 22.65
N ASN A 449 5.53 25.35 23.42
CA ASN A 449 6.78 26.05 23.73
C ASN A 449 7.57 26.39 22.45
N GLY A 450 7.75 25.42 21.55
CA GLY A 450 8.42 25.63 20.27
C GLY A 450 7.59 26.50 19.31
N LEU A 451 6.27 26.30 19.25
CA LEU A 451 5.37 27.06 18.38
C LEU A 451 5.37 28.57 18.66
N ARG A 452 5.39 28.97 19.96
CA ARG A 452 5.47 30.39 20.35
C ARG A 452 6.66 31.09 19.71
N SER A 453 7.83 30.44 19.69
CA SER A 453 9.03 31.03 19.08
C SER A 453 8.93 31.25 17.57
N LEU A 454 8.19 30.39 16.87
CA LEU A 454 7.93 30.57 15.44
C LEU A 454 6.95 31.72 15.20
N ILE A 455 5.93 31.86 16.05
CA ILE A 455 4.94 32.94 16.01
C ILE A 455 5.60 34.30 16.28
N ASP A 456 6.40 34.40 17.34
CA ASP A 456 7.02 35.65 17.80
C ASP A 456 8.24 36.04 16.95
N GLY A 457 8.81 35.09 16.19
CA GLY A 457 10.02 35.27 15.40
C GLY A 457 9.77 35.23 13.87
N PRO A 458 10.16 34.15 13.17
CA PRO A 458 10.14 34.08 11.71
C PRO A 458 8.73 34.07 11.08
N GLY A 459 7.68 33.90 11.89
CA GLY A 459 6.29 33.79 11.47
C GLY A 459 5.86 32.33 11.29
N LEU A 460 4.59 32.07 11.61
CA LEU A 460 3.92 30.78 11.45
C LEU A 460 2.63 30.96 10.65
N GLN A 461 2.58 30.39 9.45
CA GLN A 461 1.37 30.41 8.63
C GLN A 461 0.36 29.36 9.10
N ALA A 462 -0.93 29.69 9.05
CA ALA A 462 -2.01 28.75 9.37
C ALA A 462 -2.64 28.24 8.07
N ILE A 463 -2.67 26.92 7.90
CA ILE A 463 -3.28 26.27 6.74
C ILE A 463 -4.50 25.48 7.18
N GLU A 464 -5.67 25.86 6.69
CA GLU A 464 -6.88 25.10 6.95
C GLU A 464 -6.85 23.77 6.19
N CYS A 465 -6.96 22.68 6.94
CA CYS A 465 -6.85 21.31 6.41
C CYS A 465 -8.14 20.53 6.62
N GLN A 466 -8.44 19.61 5.69
CA GLN A 466 -9.40 18.55 5.96
C GLN A 466 -8.78 17.59 6.98
N TRP A 467 -9.30 17.62 8.20
CA TRP A 467 -8.80 16.84 9.33
C TRP A 467 -9.74 15.69 9.67
N ILE A 468 -9.17 14.49 9.73
CA ILE A 468 -9.81 13.32 10.29
C ILE A 468 -9.08 12.99 11.60
N ASP A 469 -9.73 13.34 12.71
CA ASP A 469 -9.26 13.01 14.05
C ASP A 469 -9.56 11.54 14.38
N VAL A 470 -8.55 10.83 14.87
CA VAL A 470 -8.71 9.49 15.45
C VAL A 470 -8.14 9.41 16.87
N GLY A 471 -8.05 10.56 17.56
CA GLY A 471 -7.48 10.69 18.90
C GLY A 471 -8.42 10.35 20.06
N THR A 472 -9.72 10.12 19.80
CA THR A 472 -10.68 9.63 20.80
C THR A 472 -11.42 8.39 20.30
N PHE A 473 -11.98 7.62 21.22
CA PHE A 473 -12.77 6.43 20.87
C PHE A 473 -13.94 6.75 19.94
N GLU A 474 -14.63 7.87 20.15
CA GLU A 474 -15.77 8.27 19.33
C GLU A 474 -15.34 8.72 17.93
N SER A 475 -14.28 9.53 17.84
CA SER A 475 -13.77 10.02 16.54
C SER A 475 -13.17 8.88 15.72
N TYR A 476 -12.41 7.98 16.35
CA TYR A 476 -11.93 6.74 15.74
C TYR A 476 -13.07 5.85 15.23
N LYS A 477 -14.11 5.60 16.03
CA LYS A 477 -15.25 4.78 15.59
C LYS A 477 -15.94 5.38 14.37
N LYS A 478 -16.15 6.71 14.37
CA LYS A 478 -16.73 7.42 13.23
C LYS A 478 -15.86 7.28 11.98
N ALA A 479 -14.54 7.43 12.12
CA ALA A 479 -13.61 7.25 11.02
C ALA A 479 -13.59 5.79 10.51
N ALA A 480 -13.55 4.81 11.41
CA ALA A 480 -13.53 3.39 11.07
C ALA A 480 -14.81 2.91 10.35
N ALA A 481 -15.98 3.46 10.72
CA ALA A 481 -17.25 3.15 10.09
C ALA A 481 -17.29 3.52 8.59
N ALA A 482 -16.49 4.49 8.15
CA ALA A 482 -16.37 4.83 6.72
C ALA A 482 -15.68 3.73 5.89
N TYR A 483 -15.10 2.72 6.53
CA TYR A 483 -14.32 1.65 5.88
C TYR A 483 -14.91 0.24 6.07
N GLN A 484 -16.08 0.08 6.72
CA GLN A 484 -16.64 -1.23 7.03
C GLN A 484 -18.16 -1.28 6.82
N ASP A 485 -18.61 -2.25 6.02
CA ASP A 485 -20.04 -2.58 5.87
C ASP A 485 -20.56 -3.51 7.00
N PHE A 486 -19.65 -4.24 7.67
CA PHE A 486 -19.99 -5.18 8.76
C PHE A 486 -18.79 -5.38 9.73
N ASP A 487 -19.04 -5.36 11.05
CA ASP A 487 -18.00 -5.44 12.09
C ASP A 487 -17.70 -6.90 12.49
N PHE A 488 -16.55 -7.42 12.05
CA PHE A 488 -15.98 -8.69 12.52
C PHE A 488 -14.76 -8.47 13.44
N SER A 489 -14.54 -7.26 13.94
CA SER A 489 -13.33 -6.92 14.67
C SER A 489 -13.25 -7.70 15.98
N LYS A 490 -12.12 -8.38 16.20
CA LYS A 490 -11.80 -8.98 17.49
C LYS A 490 -10.91 -7.99 18.23
N LYS A 491 -11.18 -7.79 19.53
CA LYS A 491 -10.34 -6.91 20.36
C LYS A 491 -8.89 -7.39 20.50
N ASN A 492 -8.62 -8.68 20.29
CA ASN A 492 -7.34 -9.32 20.60
C ASN A 492 -6.52 -9.74 19.37
N GLU A 493 -7.02 -9.52 18.16
CA GLU A 493 -6.30 -9.85 16.92
C GLU A 493 -6.63 -8.83 15.84
N TYR A 494 -5.62 -8.45 15.06
CA TYR A 494 -5.80 -7.57 13.90
C TYR A 494 -5.08 -8.14 12.67
N MET A 495 -5.61 -7.83 11.50
CA MET A 495 -5.05 -8.20 10.21
C MET A 495 -4.91 -6.95 9.36
N TYR A 496 -3.68 -6.67 8.94
CA TYR A 496 -3.34 -5.54 8.09
C TYR A 496 -2.85 -6.01 6.73
N PHE A 497 -3.14 -5.22 5.70
CA PHE A 497 -2.72 -5.44 4.33
C PHE A 497 -1.98 -4.19 3.83
N VAL A 498 -0.72 -4.35 3.46
CA VAL A 498 0.14 -3.30 2.91
C VAL A 498 0.75 -3.79 1.61
N GLY A 499 0.28 -3.26 0.47
CA GLY A 499 0.63 -3.79 -0.84
C GLY A 499 0.33 -5.28 -0.96
N LYS A 500 1.37 -6.09 -1.20
CA LYS A 500 1.27 -7.57 -1.27
C LYS A 500 1.59 -8.28 0.05
N ARG A 501 1.69 -7.57 1.17
CA ARG A 501 1.99 -8.15 2.50
C ARG A 501 0.76 -8.20 3.38
N ALA A 502 0.56 -9.34 4.00
CA ALA A 502 -0.33 -9.54 5.14
C ALA A 502 0.47 -9.46 6.44
N VAL A 503 -0.02 -8.70 7.42
CA VAL A 503 0.59 -8.59 8.75
C VAL A 503 -0.47 -8.92 9.81
N LYS A 504 -0.19 -9.91 10.65
CA LYS A 504 -1.11 -10.37 11.69
C LYS A 504 -0.62 -10.00 13.07
N PHE A 505 -1.53 -9.45 13.87
CA PHE A 505 -1.32 -9.11 15.28
C PHE A 505 -2.12 -10.03 16.18
N PHE A 506 -1.53 -10.42 17.30
CA PHE A 506 -2.22 -11.09 18.41
C PHE A 506 -1.73 -10.52 19.74
N THR A 507 -2.65 -10.28 20.69
CA THR A 507 -2.27 -9.87 22.05
C THR A 507 -1.43 -10.93 22.76
N ASP A 508 -1.75 -12.21 22.54
CA ASP A 508 -1.03 -13.35 23.09
C ASP A 508 0.16 -13.73 22.20
N THR A 509 1.37 -13.49 22.70
CA THR A 509 2.64 -13.79 22.03
C THR A 509 2.81 -15.29 21.75
N THR A 510 2.18 -16.17 22.53
CA THR A 510 2.25 -17.61 22.31
C THR A 510 1.52 -18.03 21.02
N ILE A 511 0.50 -17.27 20.60
CA ILE A 511 -0.20 -17.53 19.33
C ILE A 511 0.76 -17.30 18.16
N VAL A 512 1.48 -16.19 18.15
CA VAL A 512 2.46 -15.86 17.10
C VAL A 512 3.56 -16.91 17.06
N LYS A 513 4.18 -17.19 18.21
CA LYS A 513 5.24 -18.20 18.33
C LYS A 513 4.80 -19.55 17.77
N ASN A 514 3.62 -20.02 18.17
CA ASN A 514 3.10 -21.33 17.75
C ASN A 514 2.67 -21.35 16.27
N ARG A 515 2.09 -20.27 15.74
CA ARG A 515 1.76 -20.20 14.30
C ARG A 515 3.01 -20.19 13.43
N VAL A 516 4.04 -19.42 13.81
CA VAL A 516 5.32 -19.39 13.10
C VAL A 516 6.01 -20.76 13.17
N ALA A 517 6.03 -21.39 14.35
CA ALA A 517 6.59 -22.73 14.51
C ALA A 517 5.86 -23.76 13.63
N LYS A 518 4.52 -23.75 13.65
CA LYS A 518 3.69 -24.65 12.86
C LYS A 518 3.90 -24.47 11.35
N ALA A 519 4.02 -23.23 10.87
CA ALA A 519 4.30 -22.97 9.46
C ALA A 519 5.65 -23.53 9.01
N LYS A 520 6.67 -23.51 9.89
CA LYS A 520 8.00 -24.09 9.61
C LYS A 520 7.98 -25.62 9.51
N LEU A 521 7.02 -26.30 10.13
CA LEU A 521 6.89 -27.77 10.03
C LEU A 521 6.49 -28.22 8.63
N ARG A 522 5.70 -27.40 7.93
CA ARG A 522 5.11 -27.69 6.61
C ARG A 522 5.12 -26.44 5.73
N PRO A 523 6.31 -25.92 5.36
CA PRO A 523 6.43 -24.61 4.71
C PRO A 523 5.75 -24.55 3.33
N GLN A 524 5.55 -25.68 2.66
CA GLN A 524 4.87 -25.76 1.37
C GLN A 524 3.34 -25.55 1.46
N LEU A 525 2.75 -25.67 2.66
CA LEU A 525 1.30 -25.55 2.83
C LEU A 525 0.84 -24.11 3.06
N PHE A 526 1.76 -23.23 3.47
CA PHE A 526 1.44 -21.90 3.95
C PHE A 526 2.22 -20.85 3.15
N PRO A 527 1.73 -19.59 3.09
CA PRO A 527 2.53 -18.50 2.58
C PRO A 527 3.83 -18.39 3.36
N LYS A 528 4.94 -18.18 2.64
CA LYS A 528 6.25 -17.99 3.25
C LYS A 528 6.21 -16.80 4.22
N ILE A 529 6.45 -17.07 5.50
CA ILE A 529 6.59 -16.02 6.51
C ILE A 529 7.86 -15.22 6.20
N VAL A 530 7.69 -13.91 6.00
CA VAL A 530 8.78 -12.99 5.67
C VAL A 530 9.40 -12.37 6.91
N GLY A 531 8.68 -12.35 8.03
CA GLY A 531 9.21 -11.93 9.33
C GLY A 531 8.23 -12.18 10.47
N ALA A 532 8.75 -12.17 11.70
CA ALA A 532 7.96 -12.26 12.92
C ALA A 532 8.62 -11.43 14.04
N GLY A 533 7.78 -10.74 14.81
CA GLY A 533 8.11 -10.08 16.08
C GLY A 533 7.42 -10.79 17.24
N GLU A 534 7.24 -10.11 18.38
CA GLU A 534 6.66 -10.73 19.58
C GLU A 534 5.15 -11.00 19.42
N GLN A 535 4.44 -10.00 18.92
CA GLN A 535 2.98 -10.01 18.73
C GLN A 535 2.57 -9.95 17.27
N PHE A 536 3.55 -9.92 16.35
CA PHE A 536 3.31 -9.80 14.93
C PHE A 536 3.99 -10.91 14.13
N TYR A 537 3.39 -11.32 13.02
CA TYR A 537 4.10 -11.98 11.92
C TYR A 537 3.53 -11.54 10.58
N SER A 538 4.34 -11.64 9.54
CA SER A 538 3.92 -11.26 8.19
C SER A 538 4.30 -12.28 7.14
N TYR A 539 3.54 -12.31 6.06
CA TYR A 539 3.76 -13.14 4.88
C TYR A 539 3.25 -12.42 3.62
N ASN A 540 3.77 -12.81 2.46
CA ASN A 540 3.26 -12.31 1.18
C ASN A 540 1.93 -12.99 0.85
N LEU A 541 0.99 -12.25 0.26
CA LEU A 541 -0.29 -12.80 -0.18
C LEU A 541 -0.05 -13.95 -1.17
N ALA A 542 -0.77 -15.05 -0.98
CA ALA A 542 -0.81 -16.15 -1.93
C ALA A 542 -1.51 -15.68 -3.22
N LEU A 543 -1.04 -16.19 -4.36
CA LEU A 543 -1.69 -15.96 -5.65
C LEU A 543 -2.94 -16.84 -5.76
N GLY A 544 -3.95 -16.35 -6.47
CA GLY A 544 -5.23 -17.03 -6.65
C GLY A 544 -6.38 -16.45 -5.84
N GLU A 545 -7.47 -17.19 -5.80
CA GLU A 545 -8.74 -16.78 -5.20
C GLU A 545 -9.08 -17.67 -4.00
N THR A 546 -9.94 -17.19 -3.09
CA THR A 546 -10.44 -18.07 -2.03
C THR A 546 -11.22 -19.23 -2.65
N LEU A 547 -11.25 -20.36 -1.96
CA LEU A 547 -11.98 -21.51 -2.47
C LEU A 547 -13.47 -21.16 -2.63
N TYR A 548 -14.09 -20.35 -1.74
CA TYR A 548 -15.47 -19.90 -1.97
C TYR A 548 -15.69 -19.20 -3.33
N ALA A 549 -14.72 -18.44 -3.83
CA ALA A 549 -14.84 -17.73 -5.09
C ALA A 549 -14.76 -18.66 -6.32
N CYS A 550 -14.00 -19.76 -6.23
CA CYS A 550 -13.65 -20.60 -7.38
C CYS A 550 -14.03 -22.09 -7.24
N ASN A 551 -14.70 -22.52 -6.16
CA ASN A 551 -14.91 -23.95 -5.87
C ASN A 551 -15.96 -24.62 -6.77
N LEU A 552 -15.50 -25.14 -7.90
CA LEU A 552 -16.24 -26.08 -8.73
C LEU A 552 -16.12 -27.51 -8.18
N PRO A 553 -17.09 -28.42 -8.44
CA PRO A 553 -17.06 -29.78 -7.91
C PRO A 553 -15.77 -30.57 -8.22
N MET A 554 -15.18 -30.35 -9.39
CA MET A 554 -13.89 -30.98 -9.77
C MET A 554 -12.71 -30.41 -8.98
N ILE A 555 -12.71 -29.10 -8.71
CA ILE A 555 -11.69 -28.44 -7.88
C ILE A 555 -11.79 -28.97 -6.45
N PHE A 556 -13.01 -29.19 -5.95
CA PHE A 556 -13.20 -29.78 -4.63
C PHE A 556 -12.66 -31.22 -4.52
N ASP A 557 -12.84 -32.05 -5.55
CA ASP A 557 -12.25 -33.40 -5.58
C ASP A 557 -10.71 -33.32 -5.53
N LYS A 558 -10.11 -32.44 -6.34
CA LYS A 558 -8.66 -32.17 -6.30
C LYS A 558 -8.22 -31.69 -4.92
N PHE A 559 -8.99 -30.80 -4.32
CA PHE A 559 -8.70 -30.24 -3.00
C PHE A 559 -8.72 -31.32 -1.91
N LEU A 560 -9.71 -32.21 -1.90
CA LEU A 560 -9.76 -33.33 -0.94
C LEU A 560 -8.59 -34.28 -1.12
N LEU A 561 -8.22 -34.59 -2.37
CA LEU A 561 -7.04 -35.41 -2.66
C LEU A 561 -5.75 -34.73 -2.16
N TRP A 562 -5.61 -33.43 -2.41
CA TRP A 562 -4.47 -32.65 -1.95
C TRP A 562 -4.40 -32.56 -0.42
N LEU A 563 -5.51 -32.36 0.28
CA LEU A 563 -5.56 -32.38 1.75
C LEU A 563 -5.05 -33.72 2.29
N ASP A 564 -5.50 -34.83 1.69
CA ASP A 564 -5.10 -36.17 2.10
C ASP A 564 -3.61 -36.44 1.86
N GLN A 565 -3.10 -35.97 0.72
CA GLN A 565 -1.73 -36.18 0.30
C GLN A 565 -0.75 -35.21 0.98
N GLU A 566 -1.11 -33.96 1.21
CA GLU A 566 -0.17 -32.91 1.60
C GLU A 566 -0.42 -32.34 2.99
N VAL A 567 -1.65 -32.38 3.50
CA VAL A 567 -1.99 -31.77 4.81
C VAL A 567 -2.09 -32.81 5.90
N TRP A 568 -3.00 -33.79 5.77
CA TRP A 568 -3.38 -34.74 6.82
C TRP A 568 -2.38 -35.89 7.00
N LYS A 569 -1.10 -35.55 7.17
CA LYS A 569 -0.05 -36.53 7.42
C LYS A 569 -0.22 -37.16 8.81
N PRO A 570 -0.22 -38.51 8.92
CA PRO A 570 -0.32 -39.19 10.20
C PRO A 570 0.77 -38.80 11.19
N PHE A 571 0.43 -38.78 12.47
CA PHE A 571 1.37 -38.57 13.56
C PHE A 571 1.25 -39.70 14.59
N THR A 572 2.38 -40.16 15.14
CA THR A 572 2.38 -41.24 16.13
C THR A 572 2.28 -40.66 17.54
N VAL A 573 1.20 -40.99 18.24
CA VAL A 573 0.98 -40.62 19.65
C VAL A 573 0.22 -41.73 20.36
N SER A 574 0.38 -41.84 21.68
CA SER A 574 -0.39 -42.83 22.44
C SER A 574 -1.90 -42.53 22.40
N PRO A 575 -2.77 -43.56 22.30
CA PRO A 575 -4.22 -43.36 22.32
C PRO A 575 -4.72 -42.63 23.58
N HIS A 576 -4.06 -42.89 24.72
CA HIS A 576 -4.35 -42.17 25.97
C HIS A 576 -4.13 -40.67 25.81
N ARG A 577 -2.96 -40.26 25.30
CA ARG A 577 -2.63 -38.85 25.10
C ARG A 577 -3.53 -38.19 24.07
N MET A 578 -3.90 -38.89 22.99
CA MET A 578 -4.85 -38.36 22.00
C MET A 578 -6.22 -38.08 22.64
N ARG A 579 -6.72 -39.01 23.47
CA ARG A 579 -7.98 -38.84 24.19
C ARG A 579 -7.97 -37.64 25.13
N GLU A 580 -6.90 -37.46 25.91
CA GLU A 580 -6.74 -36.29 26.79
C GLU A 580 -6.82 -34.97 26.01
N ILE A 581 -6.07 -34.87 24.91
CA ILE A 581 -6.04 -33.65 24.08
C ILE A 581 -7.43 -33.38 23.50
N CYS A 582 -8.11 -34.39 22.97
CA CYS A 582 -9.47 -34.26 22.45
C CYS A 582 -10.48 -33.91 23.55
N GLN A 583 -10.36 -34.45 24.76
CA GLN A 583 -11.23 -34.08 25.88
C GLN A 583 -11.12 -32.60 26.21
N VAL A 584 -9.89 -32.11 26.37
CA VAL A 584 -9.62 -30.69 26.64
C VAL A 584 -10.16 -29.82 25.49
N PHE A 585 -9.96 -30.25 24.24
CA PHE A 585 -10.30 -29.42 23.08
C PHE A 585 -11.77 -29.46 22.68
N TYR A 586 -12.47 -30.56 22.90
CA TYR A 586 -13.88 -30.71 22.55
C TYR A 586 -14.79 -30.44 23.74
N GLN A 587 -14.61 -31.13 24.86
CA GLN A 587 -15.55 -31.04 25.98
C GLN A 587 -15.29 -29.79 26.81
N ASP A 588 -14.10 -29.68 27.42
CA ASP A 588 -13.81 -28.60 28.38
C ASP A 588 -13.90 -27.23 27.71
N LYS A 589 -13.39 -27.11 26.47
CA LYS A 589 -13.50 -25.90 25.67
C LYS A 589 -14.95 -25.54 25.40
N THR A 590 -15.81 -26.50 25.05
CA THR A 590 -17.23 -26.23 24.77
C THR A 590 -17.98 -25.78 25.99
N LEU A 591 -17.78 -26.42 27.14
CA LEU A 591 -18.39 -25.97 28.40
C LEU A 591 -17.97 -24.53 28.72
N LYS A 592 -16.66 -24.21 28.65
CA LYS A 592 -16.15 -22.85 28.84
C LYS A 592 -16.72 -21.83 27.86
N ARG A 593 -16.97 -22.23 26.60
CA ARG A 593 -17.54 -21.35 25.56
C ARG A 593 -19.03 -21.08 25.81
N LEU A 594 -19.77 -22.08 26.26
CA LEU A 594 -21.18 -21.92 26.62
C LEU A 594 -21.33 -21.02 27.85
N GLU A 595 -20.50 -21.21 28.89
CA GLU A 595 -20.46 -20.29 30.04
C GLU A 595 -20.16 -18.84 29.61
N ALA A 596 -19.27 -18.64 28.64
CA ALA A 596 -18.97 -17.32 28.10
C ALA A 596 -20.17 -16.72 27.34
N PHE A 597 -20.93 -17.54 26.61
CA PHE A 597 -22.15 -17.10 25.94
C PHE A 597 -23.25 -16.73 26.94
N GLU A 598 -23.45 -17.51 27.99
CA GLU A 598 -24.38 -17.22 29.09
C GLU A 598 -24.02 -15.93 29.81
N LYS A 599 -22.73 -15.70 30.09
CA LYS A 599 -22.24 -14.43 30.66
C LYS A 599 -22.48 -13.24 29.71
N LYS A 600 -22.37 -13.45 28.40
CA LYS A 600 -22.69 -12.43 27.40
C LYS A 600 -24.18 -12.08 27.39
N TYR A 601 -25.04 -13.04 27.74
CA TYR A 601 -26.50 -12.93 27.69
C TYR A 601 -27.20 -13.46 28.96
N PRO A 602 -27.05 -12.80 30.12
CA PRO A 602 -27.54 -13.35 31.40
C PRO A 602 -29.07 -13.50 31.49
N ASN A 603 -29.82 -12.74 30.68
CA ASN A 603 -31.29 -12.68 30.73
C ASN A 603 -31.95 -13.12 29.41
N ILE A 604 -31.24 -13.86 28.55
CA ILE A 604 -31.83 -14.32 27.28
C ILE A 604 -32.72 -15.54 27.51
N THR A 605 -33.97 -15.48 27.05
CA THR A 605 -34.82 -16.66 26.95
C THR A 605 -34.40 -17.46 25.72
N PRO A 606 -33.94 -18.72 25.86
CA PRO A 606 -33.59 -19.53 24.70
C PRO A 606 -34.84 -19.81 23.84
N PRO A 607 -34.75 -19.74 22.50
CA PRO A 607 -35.89 -20.05 21.65
C PRO A 607 -36.31 -21.52 21.84
N MET A 608 -37.59 -21.85 21.78
CA MET A 608 -38.09 -23.22 21.82
C MET A 608 -38.17 -23.85 20.43
N ARG A 609 -38.19 -23.03 19.38
CA ARG A 609 -38.30 -23.46 17.98
C ARG A 609 -37.29 -22.71 17.11
N MET A 610 -36.92 -23.31 15.98
CA MET A 610 -36.18 -22.65 14.89
C MET A 610 -36.92 -22.90 13.58
N ASN A 611 -37.32 -21.84 12.88
CA ASN A 611 -38.11 -21.93 11.64
C ASN A 611 -39.33 -22.86 11.81
N GLY A 612 -40.01 -22.80 12.95
CA GLY A 612 -41.14 -23.67 13.28
C GLY A 612 -40.78 -25.09 13.76
N CYS A 613 -39.52 -25.54 13.68
CA CYS A 613 -39.10 -26.86 14.16
C CYS A 613 -38.77 -26.84 15.67
N PRO A 614 -39.24 -27.81 16.47
CA PRO A 614 -38.90 -27.90 17.90
C PRO A 614 -37.39 -28.00 18.15
N LEU A 615 -36.92 -27.33 19.20
CA LEU A 615 -35.53 -27.39 19.66
C LEU A 615 -35.45 -27.95 21.08
N HIS A 616 -34.65 -28.98 21.29
CA HIS A 616 -34.41 -29.53 22.63
C HIS A 616 -33.53 -28.61 23.49
N SER A 617 -33.62 -28.72 24.82
CA SER A 617 -32.77 -27.93 25.71
C SER A 617 -31.30 -28.29 25.53
N LEU A 618 -30.42 -27.29 25.60
CA LEU A 618 -28.99 -27.50 25.41
C LEU A 618 -28.42 -28.44 26.49
N GLU A 619 -28.86 -28.30 27.73
CA GLU A 619 -28.50 -29.21 28.83
C GLU A 619 -28.80 -30.68 28.50
N SER A 620 -30.01 -30.96 27.99
CA SER A 620 -30.38 -32.33 27.60
C SER A 620 -29.50 -32.83 26.46
N LEU A 621 -29.23 -31.99 25.46
CA LEU A 621 -28.40 -32.36 24.32
C LEU A 621 -26.95 -32.65 24.74
N LEU A 622 -26.35 -31.79 25.57
CA LEU A 622 -24.98 -31.97 26.08
C LEU A 622 -24.81 -33.28 26.84
N SER A 623 -25.84 -33.71 27.59
CA SER A 623 -25.84 -34.99 28.32
C SER A 623 -25.84 -36.21 27.40
N LYS A 624 -26.35 -36.06 26.17
CA LYS A 624 -26.46 -37.13 25.15
C LYS A 624 -25.24 -37.20 24.23
N ILE A 625 -24.34 -36.22 24.25
CA ILE A 625 -23.14 -36.24 23.40
C ILE A 625 -22.25 -37.43 23.81
N PRO A 626 -21.90 -38.35 22.89
CA PRO A 626 -21.02 -39.47 23.17
C PRO A 626 -19.55 -39.02 23.26
N TRP A 627 -19.21 -38.27 24.30
CA TRP A 627 -17.90 -37.64 24.50
C TRP A 627 -16.73 -38.62 24.37
N LYS A 628 -16.85 -39.82 24.95
CA LYS A 628 -15.80 -40.86 24.88
C LYS A 628 -15.46 -41.22 23.43
N THR A 629 -16.46 -41.38 22.57
CA THR A 629 -16.28 -41.64 21.14
C THR A 629 -15.61 -40.46 20.43
N LEU A 630 -15.95 -39.22 20.81
CA LEU A 630 -15.31 -38.03 20.26
C LEU A 630 -13.83 -37.90 20.66
N PHE A 631 -13.42 -38.53 21.76
CA PHE A 631 -12.04 -38.44 22.24
C PHE A 631 -11.08 -39.35 21.48
N ASP A 632 -11.57 -40.43 20.86
CA ASP A 632 -10.76 -41.34 20.04
C ASP A 632 -10.45 -40.70 18.68
N GLY A 633 -9.66 -39.63 18.68
CA GLY A 633 -9.28 -38.86 17.48
C GLY A 633 -8.25 -39.57 16.60
N ILE A 634 -8.13 -39.13 15.35
CA ILE A 634 -7.14 -39.63 14.39
C ILE A 634 -5.97 -38.63 14.33
N PRO A 635 -4.81 -38.94 14.92
CA PRO A 635 -3.69 -38.01 15.03
C PRO A 635 -3.06 -37.74 13.66
N THR A 636 -3.25 -36.52 13.16
CA THR A 636 -2.67 -36.04 11.89
C THR A 636 -2.20 -34.60 12.04
N PHE A 637 -1.32 -34.15 11.15
CA PHE A 637 -1.14 -32.71 10.98
C PHE A 637 -2.47 -32.09 10.50
N ILE A 638 -2.91 -31.02 11.16
CA ILE A 638 -4.18 -30.35 10.83
C ILE A 638 -3.98 -28.86 10.64
N HIS A 639 -4.82 -28.23 9.82
CA HIS A 639 -4.91 -26.78 9.72
C HIS A 639 -5.48 -26.17 11.02
N GLY A 640 -6.55 -26.78 11.54
CA GLY A 640 -7.26 -26.41 12.77
C GLY A 640 -8.25 -25.25 12.63
N ASP A 641 -8.35 -24.64 11.45
CA ASP A 641 -9.45 -23.74 11.08
C ASP A 641 -9.79 -23.89 9.59
N LEU A 642 -9.89 -25.15 9.13
CA LEU A 642 -9.99 -25.49 7.71
C LEU A 642 -11.38 -25.16 7.14
N GLN A 643 -11.49 -24.04 6.45
CA GLN A 643 -12.73 -23.59 5.82
C GLN A 643 -12.39 -22.83 4.53
N PHE A 644 -13.35 -22.67 3.61
CA PHE A 644 -13.05 -22.24 2.25
C PHE A 644 -12.47 -20.82 2.12
N ASP A 645 -12.69 -19.90 3.07
CA ASP A 645 -12.00 -18.59 3.05
C ASP A 645 -10.51 -18.71 3.42
N ASN A 646 -10.15 -19.78 4.13
CA ASN A 646 -8.80 -20.04 4.62
C ASN A 646 -7.99 -20.91 3.64
N VAL A 647 -8.51 -21.09 2.42
CA VAL A 647 -7.87 -21.85 1.34
C VAL A 647 -7.83 -20.95 0.11
N ILE A 648 -6.63 -20.72 -0.42
CA ILE A 648 -6.41 -20.03 -1.68
C ILE A 648 -6.08 -21.08 -2.75
N TYR A 649 -6.71 -20.97 -3.91
CA TYR A 649 -6.44 -21.81 -5.07
C TYR A 649 -5.96 -20.95 -6.24
N ASP A 650 -4.78 -21.28 -6.75
CA ASP A 650 -4.21 -20.69 -7.95
C ASP A 650 -4.52 -21.58 -9.16
N PRO A 651 -5.41 -21.16 -10.09
CA PRO A 651 -5.75 -21.94 -11.26
C PRO A 651 -4.64 -21.98 -12.32
N VAL A 652 -3.65 -21.08 -12.27
CA VAL A 652 -2.53 -21.03 -13.22
C VAL A 652 -1.52 -22.11 -12.86
N GLU A 653 -1.16 -22.21 -11.58
CA GLU A 653 -0.20 -23.18 -11.07
C GLU A 653 -0.84 -24.51 -10.61
N ASP A 654 -2.18 -24.59 -10.60
CA ASP A 654 -2.98 -25.71 -10.05
C ASP A 654 -2.58 -26.05 -8.60
N GLN A 655 -2.40 -25.02 -7.77
CA GLN A 655 -1.87 -25.14 -6.40
C GLN A 655 -2.83 -24.59 -5.34
N PHE A 656 -2.86 -25.28 -4.19
CA PHE A 656 -3.58 -24.83 -2.99
C PHE A 656 -2.60 -24.27 -1.96
N THR A 657 -2.98 -23.17 -1.32
CA THR A 657 -2.26 -22.57 -0.20
C THR A 657 -3.22 -22.34 0.96
N LEU A 658 -2.86 -22.79 2.16
CA LEU A 658 -3.63 -22.57 3.37
C LEU A 658 -3.23 -21.27 4.05
N ILE A 659 -4.21 -20.50 4.49
CA ILE A 659 -4.01 -19.27 5.26
C ILE A 659 -4.79 -19.31 6.56
N ASP A 660 -4.40 -18.48 7.52
CA ASP A 660 -5.08 -18.37 8.82
C ASP A 660 -5.19 -19.68 9.62
N TRP A 661 -4.11 -20.46 9.63
CA TRP A 661 -4.04 -21.70 10.40
C TRP A 661 -4.10 -21.46 11.90
N ARG A 662 -4.68 -22.43 12.60
CA ARG A 662 -4.75 -22.43 14.05
C ARG A 662 -3.39 -22.78 14.65
N GLN A 663 -3.04 -22.09 15.72
CA GLN A 663 -1.77 -22.24 16.42
C GLN A 663 -1.57 -23.60 17.08
N ASN A 664 -2.62 -24.21 17.64
CA ASN A 664 -2.57 -25.52 18.29
C ASN A 664 -3.95 -26.20 18.40
N PHE A 665 -3.92 -27.50 18.68
CA PHE A 665 -5.05 -28.35 19.02
C PHE A 665 -4.84 -28.91 20.44
N GLY A 666 -5.55 -28.36 21.42
CA GLY A 666 -5.39 -28.77 22.83
C GLY A 666 -3.96 -28.59 23.35
N ALA A 667 -3.35 -27.43 23.07
CA ALA A 667 -1.94 -27.09 23.33
C ALA A 667 -0.88 -27.84 22.49
N GLU A 668 -1.29 -28.76 21.60
CA GLU A 668 -0.38 -29.44 20.67
C GLU A 668 -0.25 -28.70 19.32
N THR A 669 0.98 -28.54 18.83
CA THR A 669 1.29 -27.77 17.60
C THR A 669 1.61 -28.67 16.41
N MET A 670 2.07 -29.90 16.65
CA MET A 670 2.55 -30.84 15.63
C MET A 670 1.44 -31.63 14.97
N PHE A 671 0.37 -31.93 15.72
CA PHE A 671 -0.76 -32.72 15.27
C PHE A 671 -2.06 -32.26 15.93
N GLY A 672 -3.17 -32.79 15.44
CA GLY A 672 -4.49 -32.70 16.05
C GLY A 672 -5.37 -33.83 15.52
N ASP A 673 -6.68 -33.66 15.62
CA ASP A 673 -7.64 -34.68 15.17
C ASP A 673 -8.14 -34.40 13.74
N LEU A 674 -7.98 -35.37 12.84
CA LEU A 674 -8.50 -35.29 11.47
C LEU A 674 -10.01 -34.99 11.43
N TYR A 675 -10.79 -35.58 12.36
CA TYR A 675 -12.22 -35.32 12.44
C TYR A 675 -12.54 -33.83 12.64
N TYR A 676 -11.66 -33.08 13.32
CA TYR A 676 -11.87 -31.65 13.53
C TYR A 676 -11.73 -30.83 12.25
N ASP A 677 -10.68 -31.08 11.46
CA ASP A 677 -10.47 -30.39 10.19
C ASP A 677 -11.59 -30.71 9.19
N VAL A 678 -12.00 -31.97 9.14
CA VAL A 678 -13.13 -32.41 8.29
C VAL A 678 -14.45 -31.79 8.75
N ALA A 679 -14.71 -31.68 10.06
CA ALA A 679 -15.89 -31.01 10.59
C ALA A 679 -15.88 -29.49 10.33
N LYS A 680 -14.70 -28.85 10.39
CA LYS A 680 -14.54 -27.45 9.99
C LYS A 680 -14.87 -27.24 8.51
N LEU A 681 -14.43 -28.16 7.66
CA LEU A 681 -14.72 -28.14 6.23
C LEU A 681 -16.22 -28.32 5.95
N HIS A 682 -16.84 -29.32 6.58
CA HIS A 682 -18.29 -29.58 6.51
C HIS A 682 -19.11 -28.36 6.97
N GLY A 683 -18.68 -27.71 8.05
CA GLY A 683 -19.28 -26.47 8.55
C GLY A 683 -19.20 -25.33 7.53
N GLY A 684 -18.05 -25.14 6.86
CA GLY A 684 -17.90 -24.12 5.82
C GLY A 684 -18.76 -24.37 4.57
N ILE A 685 -19.01 -25.63 4.21
CA ILE A 685 -19.95 -25.94 3.10
C ILE A 685 -21.38 -25.60 3.52
N THR A 686 -21.75 -25.93 4.76
CA THR A 686 -23.10 -25.75 5.29
C THR A 686 -23.43 -24.29 5.56
N LEU A 687 -22.50 -23.53 6.15
CA LEU A 687 -22.65 -22.12 6.51
C LEU A 687 -21.60 -21.29 5.76
N ASN A 688 -22.00 -20.70 4.64
CA ASN A 688 -21.10 -19.94 3.77
C ASN A 688 -20.71 -18.59 4.38
N TYR A 689 -19.51 -18.53 4.97
CA TYR A 689 -18.98 -17.32 5.60
C TYR A 689 -18.78 -16.13 4.65
N ASP A 690 -18.50 -16.34 3.36
CA ASP A 690 -18.39 -15.25 2.36
C ASP A 690 -19.74 -14.53 2.18
N TYR A 691 -20.85 -15.27 2.19
CA TYR A 691 -22.19 -14.66 2.12
C TYR A 691 -22.64 -14.03 3.43
N ILE A 692 -22.25 -14.59 4.58
CA ILE A 692 -22.47 -13.94 5.88
C ILE A 692 -21.76 -12.57 5.90
N LYS A 693 -20.52 -12.48 5.40
CA LYS A 693 -19.77 -11.22 5.29
C LYS A 693 -20.41 -10.19 4.37
N LYS A 694 -21.24 -10.63 3.43
CA LYS A 694 -22.04 -9.77 2.52
C LYS A 694 -23.42 -9.42 3.09
N ASN A 695 -23.62 -9.61 4.39
CA ASN A 695 -24.86 -9.33 5.11
C ASN A 695 -26.08 -10.12 4.58
N LEU A 696 -25.86 -11.34 4.05
CA LEU A 696 -26.91 -12.24 3.55
C LEU A 696 -27.39 -13.24 4.64
N LEU A 697 -27.47 -12.75 5.87
CA LEU A 697 -27.99 -13.48 7.04
C LEU A 697 -29.19 -12.72 7.60
N THR A 698 -30.32 -13.42 7.77
CA THR A 698 -31.49 -12.90 8.45
C THR A 698 -31.72 -13.67 9.74
N VAL A 699 -31.83 -12.94 10.86
CA VAL A 699 -32.23 -13.50 12.16
C VAL A 699 -33.37 -12.65 12.72
N LYS A 700 -34.52 -13.27 13.00
CA LYS A 700 -35.69 -12.61 13.60
C LYS A 700 -36.21 -13.43 14.77
N HIS A 701 -36.43 -12.78 15.91
CA HIS A 701 -37.07 -13.41 17.06
C HIS A 701 -38.58 -13.17 17.01
N CYS A 702 -39.36 -14.24 17.17
CA CYS A 702 -40.83 -14.22 17.15
C CYS A 702 -41.36 -15.05 18.33
N GLY A 703 -41.43 -14.44 19.52
CA GLY A 703 -41.87 -15.14 20.72
C GLY A 703 -40.91 -16.28 21.11
N ASP A 704 -41.42 -17.51 21.08
CA ASP A 704 -40.65 -18.73 21.36
C ASP A 704 -39.93 -19.30 20.12
N ASP A 705 -40.15 -18.74 18.93
CA ASP A 705 -39.48 -19.14 17.70
C ASP A 705 -38.38 -18.15 17.30
N ILE A 706 -37.33 -18.66 16.68
CA ILE A 706 -36.30 -17.86 16.02
C ILE A 706 -36.26 -18.23 14.54
N PHE A 707 -36.48 -17.24 13.70
CA PHE A 707 -36.33 -17.37 12.26
C PHE A 707 -34.87 -17.11 11.89
N ILE A 708 -34.22 -18.08 11.24
CA ILE A 708 -32.86 -17.97 10.73
C ILE A 708 -32.87 -18.38 9.26
N ASP A 709 -32.40 -17.48 8.41
CA ASP A 709 -32.21 -17.71 6.99
C ASP A 709 -30.85 -17.17 6.55
N PHE A 710 -30.16 -17.92 5.69
CA PHE A 710 -28.87 -17.50 5.15
C PHE A 710 -28.68 -18.06 3.73
N ALA A 711 -28.03 -17.27 2.88
CA ALA A 711 -27.77 -17.66 1.51
C ALA A 711 -26.79 -18.85 1.43
N GLN A 712 -27.08 -19.79 0.53
CA GLN A 712 -26.21 -20.92 0.22
C GLN A 712 -25.67 -20.84 -1.21
N ARG A 713 -24.52 -21.47 -1.45
CA ARG A 713 -23.96 -21.64 -2.80
C ARG A 713 -24.72 -22.75 -3.51
N PHE A 714 -24.98 -22.58 -4.81
CA PHE A 714 -25.66 -23.60 -5.63
C PHE A 714 -24.98 -24.98 -5.55
N SER A 715 -23.66 -25.03 -5.41
CA SER A 715 -22.89 -26.29 -5.33
C SER A 715 -22.87 -26.95 -3.94
N ALA A 716 -23.39 -26.31 -2.88
CA ALA A 716 -23.19 -26.75 -1.50
C ALA A 716 -23.66 -28.20 -1.24
N GLU A 717 -24.83 -28.58 -1.76
CA GLU A 717 -25.36 -29.94 -1.62
C GLU A 717 -24.45 -30.99 -2.28
N LEU A 718 -23.99 -30.72 -3.51
CA LEU A 718 -23.07 -31.60 -4.23
C LEU A 718 -21.71 -31.71 -3.53
N LEU A 719 -21.19 -30.62 -2.97
CA LEU A 719 -19.94 -30.64 -2.19
C LEU A 719 -20.10 -31.46 -0.91
N ASN A 720 -21.24 -31.36 -0.23
CA ASN A 720 -21.54 -32.19 0.95
C ASN A 720 -21.61 -33.68 0.60
N LEU A 721 -22.23 -34.05 -0.53
CA LEU A 721 -22.25 -35.44 -1.02
C LEU A 721 -20.85 -35.97 -1.31
N LYS A 722 -19.99 -35.14 -1.93
CA LYS A 722 -18.59 -35.49 -2.20
C LYS A 722 -17.78 -35.66 -0.92
N LEU A 723 -17.96 -34.75 0.05
CA LEU A 723 -17.28 -34.83 1.35
C LEU A 723 -17.73 -36.08 2.12
N LYS A 724 -19.03 -36.37 2.16
CA LYS A 724 -19.57 -37.59 2.78
C LYS A 724 -18.99 -38.85 2.13
N SER A 725 -18.97 -38.91 0.80
CA SER A 725 -18.38 -40.04 0.06
C SER A 725 -16.89 -40.21 0.37
N TYR A 726 -16.15 -39.11 0.54
CA TYR A 726 -14.74 -39.14 0.96
C TYR A 726 -14.57 -39.71 2.37
N ILE A 727 -15.36 -39.24 3.33
CA ILE A 727 -15.36 -39.69 4.73
C ILE A 727 -15.61 -41.20 4.82
N GLU A 728 -16.64 -41.69 4.12
CA GLU A 728 -17.01 -43.11 4.09
C GLU A 728 -15.90 -43.97 3.48
N ARG A 729 -15.28 -43.53 2.37
CA ARG A 729 -14.14 -44.24 1.75
C ARG A 729 -12.90 -44.32 2.65
N ARG A 730 -12.70 -43.33 3.53
CA ARG A 730 -11.64 -43.32 4.55
C ARG A 730 -11.97 -44.18 5.78
N GLY A 731 -13.17 -44.79 5.84
CA GLY A 731 -13.62 -45.55 7.00
C GLY A 731 -13.92 -44.67 8.22
N MET A 732 -14.16 -43.37 8.01
CA MET A 732 -14.51 -42.43 9.06
C MET A 732 -16.04 -42.38 9.26
N ASP A 733 -16.47 -42.01 10.46
CA ASP A 733 -17.88 -41.86 10.81
C ASP A 733 -18.40 -40.45 10.45
N PHE A 734 -19.33 -40.37 9.50
CA PHE A 734 -19.97 -39.13 9.11
C PHE A 734 -20.77 -38.49 10.25
N GLY A 735 -21.46 -39.30 11.07
CA GLY A 735 -22.25 -38.79 12.20
C GLY A 735 -21.37 -38.09 13.23
N ARG A 736 -20.14 -38.56 13.43
CA ARG A 736 -19.13 -37.89 14.26
C ARG A 736 -18.72 -36.52 13.69
N VAL A 737 -18.57 -36.41 12.37
CA VAL A 737 -18.27 -35.13 11.70
C VAL A 737 -19.42 -34.13 11.87
N GLU A 738 -20.67 -34.58 11.70
CA GLU A 738 -21.87 -33.75 11.91
C GLU A 738 -21.97 -33.26 13.36
N LEU A 739 -21.73 -34.16 14.32
CA LEU A 739 -21.74 -33.84 15.75
C LEU A 739 -20.66 -32.80 16.10
N LEU A 740 -19.44 -32.96 15.60
CA LEU A 740 -18.36 -31.98 15.80
C LEU A 740 -18.66 -30.65 15.11
N THR A 741 -19.32 -30.66 13.95
CA THR A 741 -19.76 -29.42 13.26
C THR A 741 -20.71 -28.62 14.15
N ALA A 742 -21.70 -29.28 14.75
CA ALA A 742 -22.63 -28.65 15.68
C ALA A 742 -21.91 -28.06 16.91
N ILE A 743 -20.96 -28.81 17.49
CA ILE A 743 -20.12 -28.36 18.61
C ILE A 743 -19.24 -27.16 18.19
N ILE A 744 -18.72 -27.13 16.95
CA ILE A 744 -17.95 -26.00 16.42
C ILE A 744 -18.80 -24.73 16.37
N TYR A 745 -20.05 -24.80 15.93
CA TYR A 745 -20.94 -23.63 15.92
C TYR A 745 -21.21 -23.08 17.31
N LEU A 746 -21.48 -23.96 18.29
CA LEU A 746 -21.60 -23.57 19.70
C LEU A 746 -20.33 -22.89 20.22
N ASN A 747 -19.16 -23.44 19.87
CA ASN A 747 -17.86 -22.88 20.24
C ASN A 747 -17.56 -21.52 19.60
N MET A 748 -18.05 -21.28 18.39
CA MET A 748 -17.84 -20.02 17.67
C MET A 748 -18.78 -18.92 18.16
N SER A 749 -20.00 -19.27 18.57
CA SER A 749 -21.03 -18.31 19.02
C SER A 749 -20.50 -17.18 19.93
N PRO A 750 -19.88 -17.44 21.11
CA PRO A 750 -19.45 -16.37 22.02
C PRO A 750 -18.29 -15.50 21.51
N LEU A 751 -17.74 -15.80 20.33
CA LEU A 751 -16.66 -15.02 19.69
C LEU A 751 -17.15 -13.99 18.68
N HIS A 752 -18.45 -13.99 18.37
CA HIS A 752 -19.05 -13.09 17.41
C HIS A 752 -20.06 -12.16 18.09
N GLU A 753 -20.51 -11.13 17.37
CA GLU A 753 -21.53 -10.19 17.79
C GLU A 753 -22.91 -10.52 17.17
N PRO A 754 -24.01 -10.02 17.77
CA PRO A 754 -25.34 -10.24 17.22
C PRO A 754 -25.51 -9.51 15.88
N PRO A 755 -26.29 -10.08 14.93
CA PRO A 755 -27.14 -11.27 15.09
C PRO A 755 -26.46 -12.63 14.87
N PHE A 756 -25.19 -12.65 14.47
CA PHE A 756 -24.52 -13.88 13.99
C PHE A 756 -24.20 -14.89 15.10
N ASP A 757 -23.79 -14.42 16.28
CA ASP A 757 -23.56 -15.28 17.44
C ASP A 757 -24.80 -16.11 17.83
N ARG A 758 -25.97 -15.47 17.89
CA ARG A 758 -27.26 -16.12 18.18
C ARG A 758 -27.65 -17.13 17.11
N ALA A 759 -27.35 -16.84 15.85
CA ALA A 759 -27.56 -17.78 14.76
C ALA A 759 -26.70 -19.04 14.95
N LEU A 760 -25.39 -18.87 15.20
CA LEU A 760 -24.47 -19.98 15.46
C LEU A 760 -24.90 -20.84 16.67
N HIS A 761 -25.28 -20.20 17.77
CA HIS A 761 -25.75 -20.90 18.97
C HIS A 761 -26.99 -21.76 18.67
N THR A 762 -27.98 -21.17 18.00
CA THR A 762 -29.23 -21.85 17.67
C THR A 762 -29.02 -22.95 16.63
N LEU A 763 -28.25 -22.70 15.58
CA LEU A 763 -27.93 -23.69 14.54
C LEU A 763 -27.17 -24.88 15.13
N GLY A 764 -26.19 -24.65 16.01
CA GLY A 764 -25.50 -25.72 16.71
C GLY A 764 -26.45 -26.60 17.52
N ARG A 765 -27.36 -25.97 18.29
CA ARG A 765 -28.40 -26.67 19.06
C ARG A 765 -29.40 -27.42 18.18
N TRP A 766 -29.79 -26.86 17.04
CA TRP A 766 -30.68 -27.49 16.08
C TRP A 766 -30.03 -28.73 15.45
N LEU A 767 -28.76 -28.64 15.04
CA LEU A 767 -28.02 -29.79 14.52
C LEU A 767 -27.90 -30.90 15.57
N LEU A 768 -27.53 -30.56 16.81
CA LEU A 768 -27.50 -31.54 17.91
C LEU A 768 -28.87 -32.21 18.12
N SER A 769 -29.95 -31.43 18.04
CA SER A 769 -31.32 -31.96 18.18
C SER A 769 -31.67 -32.98 17.11
N ARG A 770 -31.17 -32.83 15.88
CA ARG A 770 -31.44 -33.77 14.78
C ARG A 770 -30.57 -35.03 14.82
N ILE A 771 -29.40 -34.94 15.47
CA ILE A 771 -28.41 -36.03 15.51
C ILE A 771 -28.64 -36.92 16.73
N LEU A 772 -29.03 -36.34 17.88
CA LEU A 772 -29.08 -37.03 19.17
C LEU A 772 -30.49 -37.39 19.65
N VAL A 773 -31.52 -36.92 18.96
CA VAL A 773 -32.94 -37.16 19.28
C VAL A 773 -33.67 -37.51 17.99
#